data_AF-A0A1A8ZS89-F1
#
_entry.id   AF-A0A1A8ZS89-F1
#
_cell.length_a   1.000
_cell.length_b   1.000
_cell.length_c   1.000
_cell.angle_alpha   90.00
_cell.angle_beta   90.00
_cell.angle_gamma   90.00
#
_symmetry.space_group_name_H-M   'P 1'
#
loop_
_entity.id
_entity.type
_entity.pdbx_description
1 polymer ?
#
loop_
_entity_poly.entity_id
_entity_poly.type
_entity_poly.pdbx_seq_one_letter_code
_entity_poly.pdbx_strand_id
1 'polypeptide(L)'
;MSRTLPQLVQQLVLDAARHAVQAPALAGTDPHRLAQANRRAMLQLIARRRPLREELTARYADEPTLQQPTVRALLSGDAAVAESAANTLTDPAGVRRLARSWVGSATPAPVQASPADGVAPVDRRRHARTARKIADLQEARDVARAQRNTAQAEARDLARQLAATQGDLEEAGTVIEALRAELNLEREAAAARSTDLLAAAAVLAAAAAPSGTGDTDDPRTRELANDATAVPSDTRLAAALAAAGVAPAAFRAVLATLLTPPIAPVPAVATPREIALTPLGAGTEIGGSAMLVSAGDVRILVDAGMRPKRRIDDAGPPHIDVVRRGGRLDAIVITHAHNDHAGYVPALTAQFANVPVFCTAETAALLPTMWQDSVKVFDRTRSDYVEAGEPPAEPPYTRTQALAAQRRLEPIALARTVEVADGVTIELFPAGHILGAAGVVVTAGDRRVTVTGDVSTLAQLSVPGLIVPDAARGSDLLVIESTYCGQRGTNRDLEVEKFINMVAETVSAGGRVLVPAFALGRAQEVALTLRDRLPDVPVLIDGLARHVSWIYEQETAGTDRPLRIYGDGVQEVRDTNRPYLLKSFRKGVVVTTSGMLAAGPAVRWAREILPDPNSALLVAGYQDEDSPGAELLDLSNGGNGTPGGRGGPRTFRLDADDVAVNARVEQFGLSAHADRRGLSAIINEVAPREVMLVHGVERKQRDFADNLTRRGYAVAPTRHWQR
;
A
#
# COMPACT_ATOMS: atom_id res chain seq x y z
N MET A 1 -15.04 18.98 43.94
CA MET A 1 -15.25 17.84 43.02
C MET A 1 -14.11 16.86 43.26
N SER A 2 -14.41 15.59 43.55
CA SER A 2 -13.39 14.56 43.78
C SER A 2 -12.57 14.31 42.51
N ARG A 3 -11.26 14.14 42.65
CA ARG A 3 -10.40 13.82 41.51
C ARG A 3 -10.63 12.38 41.09
N THR A 4 -10.73 12.13 39.78
CA THR A 4 -10.67 10.76 39.24
C THR A 4 -9.31 10.12 39.53
N LEU A 5 -9.22 8.79 39.54
CA LEU A 5 -7.96 8.09 39.83
C LEU A 5 -6.81 8.52 38.90
N PRO A 6 -6.98 8.68 37.57
CA PRO A 6 -5.91 9.21 36.72
C PRO A 6 -5.47 10.63 37.07
N GLN A 7 -6.40 11.50 37.47
CA GLN A 7 -6.11 12.87 37.88
C GLN A 7 -5.35 12.90 39.22
N LEU A 8 -5.74 12.06 40.19
CA LEU A 8 -5.04 11.96 41.47
C LEU A 8 -3.60 11.48 41.26
N VAL A 9 -3.38 10.41 40.48
CA VAL A 9 -2.03 9.89 40.22
C VAL A 9 -1.18 10.91 39.46
N GLN A 10 -1.74 11.65 38.51
CA GLN A 10 -1.04 12.74 37.84
C GLN A 10 -0.65 13.86 38.82
N GLN A 11 -1.52 14.17 39.77
CA GLN A 11 -1.24 15.19 40.77
C GLN A 11 -0.16 14.74 41.77
N LEU A 12 -0.15 13.47 42.19
CA LEU A 12 0.91 12.90 43.04
C LEU A 12 2.28 12.97 42.34
N VAL A 13 2.33 12.63 41.04
CA VAL A 13 3.54 12.72 40.23
C VAL A 13 4.05 14.16 40.13
N LEU A 14 3.14 15.13 39.96
CA LEU A 14 3.49 16.54 39.89
C LEU A 14 4.00 17.07 41.24
N ASP A 15 3.39 16.67 42.35
CA ASP A 15 3.83 17.09 43.68
C ASP A 15 5.20 16.47 44.05
N ALA A 16 5.47 15.24 43.63
CA ALA A 16 6.80 14.65 43.73
C ALA A 16 7.84 15.40 42.89
N ALA A 17 7.48 15.87 41.68
CA ALA A 17 8.35 16.71 40.86
C ALA A 17 8.62 18.07 41.52
N ARG A 18 7.61 18.69 42.15
CA ARG A 18 7.79 19.94 42.92
C ARG A 18 8.73 19.75 44.10
N HIS A 19 8.68 18.58 44.75
CA HIS A 19 9.63 18.24 45.81
C HIS A 19 11.04 18.00 45.25
N ALA A 20 11.16 17.33 44.10
CA ALA A 20 12.45 17.02 43.48
C ALA A 20 13.24 18.28 43.06
N VAL A 21 12.56 19.32 42.55
CA VAL A 21 13.22 20.56 42.11
C VAL A 21 13.74 21.44 43.26
N GLN A 22 13.41 21.11 44.51
CA GLN A 22 14.00 21.75 45.70
C GLN A 22 15.44 21.27 45.95
N ALA A 23 15.86 20.16 45.33
CA ALA A 23 17.24 19.72 45.40
C ALA A 23 18.14 20.62 44.53
N PRO A 24 19.34 21.01 45.01
CA PRO A 24 20.25 21.90 44.27
C PRO A 24 20.55 21.44 42.84
N ALA A 25 20.62 20.12 42.62
CA ALA A 25 20.90 19.51 41.31
C ALA A 25 19.78 19.67 40.27
N LEU A 26 18.55 19.99 40.69
CA LEU A 26 17.39 20.15 39.82
C LEU A 26 16.76 21.56 39.92
N ALA A 27 17.44 22.47 40.62
CA ALA A 27 16.99 23.85 40.80
C ALA A 27 16.83 24.56 39.45
N GLY A 28 15.69 25.22 39.25
CA GLY A 28 15.34 25.92 37.99
C GLY A 28 14.66 25.05 36.93
N THR A 29 14.50 23.74 37.16
CA THR A 29 13.73 22.87 36.26
C THR A 29 12.22 23.09 36.45
N ASP A 30 11.46 23.19 35.36
CA ASP A 30 9.99 23.26 35.42
C ASP A 30 9.40 21.93 35.95
N PRO A 31 8.71 21.92 37.11
CA PRO A 31 8.11 20.72 37.67
C PRO A 31 7.10 20.04 36.74
N HIS A 32 6.41 20.78 35.88
CA HIS A 32 5.43 20.20 34.94
C HIS A 32 6.13 19.40 33.83
N ARG A 33 7.21 19.95 33.26
CA ARG A 33 8.04 19.22 32.28
C ARG A 33 8.71 18.01 32.93
N LEU A 34 9.23 18.15 34.16
CA LEU A 34 9.86 17.06 34.89
C LEU A 34 8.88 15.92 35.17
N ALA A 35 7.68 16.23 35.64
CA ALA A 35 6.60 15.27 35.89
C ALA A 35 6.17 14.50 34.64
N GLN A 36 6.12 15.18 33.48
CA GLN A 36 5.69 14.57 32.22
C GLN A 36 6.76 13.66 31.61
N ALA A 37 8.03 14.09 31.63
CA ALA A 37 9.15 13.31 31.10
C ALA A 37 9.56 12.14 32.00
N ASN A 38 9.41 12.28 33.32
CA ASN A 38 9.99 11.34 34.30
C ASN A 38 8.96 10.74 35.26
N ARG A 39 7.76 10.43 34.78
CA ARG A 39 6.65 9.86 35.57
C ARG A 39 7.06 8.68 36.45
N ARG A 40 7.77 7.70 35.89
CA ARG A 40 8.25 6.52 36.62
C ARG A 40 9.18 6.89 37.77
N ALA A 41 10.16 7.76 37.50
CA ALA A 41 11.10 8.24 38.50
C ALA A 41 10.41 9.01 39.63
N MET A 42 9.36 9.78 39.33
CA MET A 42 8.59 10.50 40.36
C MET A 42 7.77 9.56 41.25
N LEU A 43 7.14 8.53 40.68
CA LEU A 43 6.45 7.50 41.49
C LEU A 43 7.43 6.72 42.36
N GLN A 44 8.63 6.44 41.84
CA GLN A 44 9.71 5.80 42.60
C GLN A 44 10.26 6.70 43.70
N LEU A 45 10.32 8.02 43.48
CA LEU A 45 10.70 8.99 44.50
C LEU A 45 9.69 8.97 45.67
N ILE A 46 8.39 8.94 45.38
CA ILE A 46 7.34 8.78 46.40
C ILE A 46 7.54 7.46 47.17
N ALA A 47 7.78 6.35 46.46
CA ALA A 47 7.98 5.04 47.08
C ALA A 47 9.24 4.94 47.96
N ARG A 48 10.25 5.80 47.78
CA ARG A 48 11.52 5.74 48.51
C ARG A 48 11.62 6.75 49.64
N ARG A 49 10.81 7.82 49.62
CA ARG A 49 10.87 8.91 50.59
C ARG A 49 9.69 8.87 51.54
N ARG A 50 9.88 8.25 52.71
CA ARG A 50 8.87 8.21 53.77
C ARG A 50 8.29 9.59 54.14
N PRO A 51 9.09 10.67 54.32
CA PRO A 51 8.54 12.00 54.63
C PRO A 51 7.60 12.53 53.54
N LEU A 52 7.92 12.26 52.27
CA LEU A 52 7.08 12.66 51.14
C LEU A 52 5.77 11.88 51.10
N ARG A 53 5.77 10.59 51.47
CA ARG A 53 4.53 9.80 51.59
C ARG A 53 3.63 10.31 52.69
N GLU A 54 4.19 10.64 53.85
CA GLU A 54 3.44 11.20 54.98
C GLU A 54 2.81 12.55 54.61
N GLU A 55 3.58 13.43 53.94
CA GLU A 55 3.09 14.72 53.42
C GLU A 55 1.95 14.56 52.41
N LEU A 56 2.11 13.68 51.41
CA LEU A 56 1.10 13.46 50.38
C LEU A 56 -0.14 12.77 50.94
N THR A 57 0.01 11.87 51.92
CA THR A 57 -1.12 11.22 52.60
C THR A 57 -1.95 12.25 53.36
N ALA A 58 -1.30 13.16 54.09
CA ALA A 58 -1.99 14.25 54.79
C ALA A 58 -2.66 15.22 53.82
N ARG A 59 -1.98 15.60 52.72
CA ARG A 59 -2.50 16.54 51.71
C ARG A 59 -3.76 16.04 51.01
N TYR A 60 -3.86 14.73 50.78
CA TYR A 60 -4.97 14.12 50.03
C TYR A 60 -5.90 13.29 50.91
N ALA A 61 -5.86 13.46 52.24
CA ALA A 61 -6.65 12.66 53.20
C ALA A 61 -8.16 12.64 52.91
N ASP A 62 -8.69 13.76 52.40
CA ASP A 62 -10.12 13.92 52.09
C ASP A 62 -10.51 13.46 50.67
N GLU A 63 -9.55 12.99 49.85
CA GLU A 63 -9.85 12.48 48.50
C GLU A 63 -10.38 11.03 48.56
N PRO A 64 -11.62 10.75 48.10
CA PRO A 64 -12.16 9.40 48.12
C PRO A 64 -11.31 8.41 47.31
N THR A 65 -10.66 8.89 46.25
CA THR A 65 -9.75 8.11 45.39
C THR A 65 -8.45 7.69 46.08
N LEU A 66 -8.13 8.27 47.24
CA LEU A 66 -7.01 7.80 48.07
C LEU A 66 -7.25 6.40 48.64
N GLN A 67 -8.52 6.00 48.81
CA GLN A 67 -8.90 4.67 49.27
C GLN A 67 -8.72 3.57 48.21
N GLN A 68 -8.31 3.94 46.99
CA GLN A 68 -7.97 2.95 45.98
C GLN A 68 -6.74 2.13 46.45
N PRO A 69 -6.80 0.78 46.45
CA PRO A 69 -5.80 -0.06 47.10
C PRO A 69 -4.36 0.18 46.64
N THR A 70 -4.15 0.44 45.35
CA THR A 70 -2.82 0.69 44.76
C THR A 70 -2.29 2.06 45.14
N VAL A 71 -3.14 3.10 45.22
CA VAL A 71 -2.74 4.44 45.69
C VAL A 71 -2.43 4.43 47.18
N ARG A 72 -3.26 3.73 47.99
CA ARG A 72 -3.00 3.54 49.41
C ARG A 72 -1.72 2.75 49.67
N ALA A 73 -1.43 1.74 48.84
CA ALA A 73 -0.17 0.99 48.89
C ALA A 73 1.04 1.89 48.56
N LEU A 74 0.93 2.75 47.54
CA LEU A 74 1.99 3.71 47.18
C LEU A 74 2.33 4.67 48.34
N LEU A 75 1.31 5.09 49.09
CA LEU A 75 1.45 6.03 50.19
C LEU A 75 1.62 5.34 51.56
N SER A 76 1.73 4.01 51.59
CA SER A 76 1.87 3.26 52.83
C SER A 76 3.21 3.51 53.54
N GLY A 77 3.27 3.21 54.83
CA GLY A 77 4.51 3.28 55.62
C GLY A 77 5.57 2.27 55.17
N ASP A 78 5.17 1.20 54.49
CA ASP A 78 6.04 0.11 54.03
C ASP A 78 6.65 0.45 52.66
N ALA A 79 7.98 0.47 52.60
CA ALA A 79 8.71 0.82 51.38
C ALA A 79 8.58 -0.22 50.26
N ALA A 80 8.53 -1.52 50.59
CA ALA A 80 8.43 -2.59 49.60
C ALA A 80 7.04 -2.61 48.94
N VAL A 81 6.00 -2.39 49.76
CA VAL A 81 4.62 -2.25 49.28
C VAL A 81 4.47 -1.00 48.40
N ALA A 82 5.07 0.12 48.79
CA ALA A 82 5.03 1.34 48.01
C ALA A 82 5.77 1.22 46.67
N GLU A 83 6.90 0.51 46.60
CA GLU A 83 7.67 0.31 45.38
C GLU A 83 6.94 -0.57 44.36
N SER A 84 6.27 -1.64 44.85
CA SER A 84 5.39 -2.47 44.03
C SER A 84 4.22 -1.68 43.44
N ALA A 85 3.60 -0.82 44.26
CA ALA A 85 2.53 0.06 43.83
C ALA A 85 2.99 1.12 42.81
N ALA A 86 4.17 1.71 43.00
CA ALA A 86 4.76 2.67 42.07
C ALA A 86 4.98 2.08 40.68
N ASN A 87 5.46 0.83 40.60
CA ASN A 87 5.61 0.12 39.33
C ASN A 87 4.27 -0.09 38.63
N THR A 88 3.23 -0.44 39.38
CA THR A 88 1.87 -0.64 38.85
C THR A 88 1.27 0.68 38.31
N LEU A 89 1.53 1.81 38.96
CA LEU A 89 0.96 3.11 38.60
C LEU A 89 1.73 3.85 37.48
N THR A 90 2.83 3.25 36.99
CA THR A 90 3.67 3.81 35.93
C THR A 90 2.94 3.84 34.59
N ASP A 91 2.16 2.80 34.26
CA ASP A 91 1.39 2.70 33.01
C ASP A 91 0.05 3.48 33.07
N PRO A 92 -0.13 4.56 32.27
CA PRO A 92 -1.39 5.31 32.23
C PRO A 92 -2.60 4.49 31.74
N ALA A 93 -2.40 3.45 30.92
CA ALA A 93 -3.48 2.55 30.52
C ALA A 93 -3.89 1.63 31.68
N GLY A 94 -2.93 1.13 32.45
CA GLY A 94 -3.13 0.40 33.69
C GLY A 94 -3.89 1.19 34.75
N VAL A 95 -3.54 2.47 34.96
CA VAL A 95 -4.27 3.36 35.87
C VAL A 95 -5.73 3.55 35.45
N ARG A 96 -6.01 3.64 34.14
CA ARG A 96 -7.39 3.71 33.62
C ARG A 96 -8.16 2.40 33.79
N ARG A 97 -7.49 1.24 33.71
CA ARG A 97 -8.09 -0.07 34.05
C ARG A 97 -8.45 -0.14 35.53
N LEU A 98 -7.52 0.23 36.42
CA LEU A 98 -7.76 0.30 37.86
C LEU A 98 -8.91 1.25 38.22
N ALA A 99 -9.03 2.38 37.51
CA ALA A 99 -10.12 3.33 37.71
C ALA A 99 -11.49 2.75 37.33
N ARG A 100 -11.55 1.87 36.33
CA ARG A 100 -12.79 1.20 35.89
C ARG A 100 -13.17 0.01 36.77
N SER A 101 -12.18 -0.70 37.31
CA SER A 101 -12.41 -1.84 38.21
C SER A 101 -12.67 -1.44 39.65
N TRP A 102 -12.31 -0.20 40.03
CA TRP A 102 -12.52 0.31 41.39
C TRP A 102 -13.85 1.07 41.48
N VAL A 103 -14.85 0.40 42.06
CA VAL A 103 -16.07 1.04 42.54
C VAL A 103 -15.75 1.62 43.92
N GLY A 104 -15.20 2.83 43.97
CA GLY A 104 -14.97 3.52 45.23
C GLY A 104 -16.28 3.62 46.01
N SER A 105 -16.21 3.43 47.34
CA SER A 105 -17.34 3.63 48.25
C SER A 105 -17.74 5.10 48.27
N ALA A 106 -18.46 5.55 47.24
CA ALA A 106 -19.49 6.54 47.42
C ALA A 106 -20.69 5.77 47.98
N THR A 107 -20.67 5.48 49.28
CA THR A 107 -21.93 5.21 49.99
C THR A 107 -22.80 6.43 49.74
N PRO A 108 -23.98 6.32 49.12
CA PRO A 108 -24.96 7.38 49.27
C PRO A 108 -25.21 7.48 50.78
N ALA A 109 -25.11 8.67 51.35
CA ALA A 109 -25.63 8.91 52.68
C ALA A 109 -27.04 8.28 52.75
N PRO A 110 -27.41 7.58 53.83
CA PRO A 110 -28.72 7.00 53.92
C PRO A 110 -29.71 8.14 53.71
N VAL A 111 -30.51 8.03 52.65
CA VAL A 111 -31.73 8.83 52.54
C VAL A 111 -32.55 8.38 53.74
N GLN A 112 -32.48 9.15 54.82
CA GLN A 112 -33.58 9.19 55.75
C GLN A 112 -34.80 9.49 54.88
N ALA A 113 -35.74 8.54 54.86
CA ALA A 113 -37.06 8.79 54.36
C ALA A 113 -37.62 9.95 55.21
N SER A 114 -37.43 11.17 54.73
CA SER A 114 -38.24 12.29 55.15
C SER A 114 -39.59 12.09 54.47
N PRO A 115 -40.72 12.25 55.19
CA PRO A 115 -42.03 11.96 54.65
C PRO A 115 -42.23 12.77 53.37
N ALA A 116 -42.72 12.10 52.32
CA ALA A 116 -43.34 12.81 51.23
C ALA A 116 -44.48 13.63 51.85
N ASP A 117 -44.34 14.95 51.87
CA ASP A 117 -45.44 15.92 51.81
C ASP A 117 -44.86 17.33 51.63
N GLY A 118 -45.15 17.98 50.49
CA GLY A 118 -45.07 19.45 50.41
C GLY A 118 -44.50 20.15 49.17
N VAL A 119 -44.11 19.48 48.06
CA VAL A 119 -43.67 20.22 46.85
C VAL A 119 -44.70 20.10 45.72
N ALA A 120 -45.26 21.24 45.32
CA ALA A 120 -46.34 21.33 44.35
C ALA A 120 -45.94 20.72 42.97
N PRO A 121 -46.89 20.11 42.22
CA PRO A 121 -46.61 19.39 40.96
C PRO A 121 -45.90 20.22 39.87
N VAL A 122 -46.00 21.55 39.94
CA VAL A 122 -45.40 22.49 38.98
C VAL A 122 -43.87 22.54 39.11
N ASP A 123 -43.32 22.43 40.32
CA ASP A 123 -41.87 22.49 40.55
C ASP A 123 -41.14 21.21 40.15
N ARG A 124 -41.79 20.04 40.24
CA ARG A 124 -41.21 18.77 39.74
C ARG A 124 -41.01 18.79 38.22
N ARG A 125 -41.96 19.35 37.46
CA ARG A 125 -41.85 19.49 36.00
C ARG A 125 -40.77 20.49 35.61
N ARG A 126 -40.60 21.58 36.38
CA ARG A 126 -39.56 22.58 36.15
C ARG A 126 -38.16 22.04 36.44
N HIS A 127 -37.99 21.28 37.52
CA HIS A 127 -36.73 20.61 37.84
C HIS A 127 -36.37 19.53 36.81
N ALA A 128 -37.33 18.72 36.36
CA ALA A 128 -37.08 17.73 35.30
C ALA A 128 -36.68 18.36 33.96
N ARG A 129 -37.31 19.49 33.57
CA ARG A 129 -36.92 20.24 32.36
C ARG A 129 -35.52 20.85 32.48
N THR A 130 -35.19 21.38 33.66
CA THR A 130 -33.87 21.97 33.91
C THR A 130 -32.78 20.91 33.89
N ALA A 131 -33.03 19.73 34.49
CA ALA A 131 -32.11 18.61 34.46
C ALA A 131 -31.83 18.09 33.04
N ARG A 132 -32.87 17.97 32.20
CA ARG A 132 -32.70 17.63 30.77
C ARG A 132 -31.88 18.67 30.04
N LYS A 133 -32.20 19.96 30.20
CA LYS A 133 -31.46 21.05 29.56
C LYS A 133 -29.98 21.06 29.96
N ILE A 134 -29.67 20.74 31.22
CA ILE A 134 -28.29 20.60 31.70
C ILE A 134 -27.59 19.41 31.04
N ALA A 135 -28.26 18.27 30.90
CA ALA A 135 -27.70 17.09 30.23
C ALA A 135 -27.42 17.38 28.74
N ASP A 136 -28.36 18.01 28.03
CA ASP A 136 -28.21 18.38 26.61
C ASP A 136 -27.03 19.35 26.41
N LEU A 137 -26.86 20.32 27.32
CA LEU A 137 -25.74 21.28 27.28
C LEU A 137 -24.40 20.61 27.63
N GLN A 138 -24.39 19.61 28.50
CA GLN A 138 -23.19 18.84 28.83
C GLN A 138 -22.74 17.98 27.63
N GLU A 139 -23.68 17.33 26.96
CA GLU A 139 -23.42 16.57 25.73
C GLU A 139 -22.89 17.47 24.61
N ALA A 140 -23.55 18.61 24.35
CA ALA A 140 -23.10 19.58 23.35
C ALA A 140 -21.69 20.11 23.65
N ARG A 141 -21.39 20.38 24.93
CA ARG A 141 -20.05 20.80 25.37
C ARG A 141 -19.00 19.72 25.15
N ASP A 142 -19.34 18.46 25.45
CA ASP A 142 -18.39 17.35 25.34
C ASP A 142 -18.11 17.02 23.86
N VAL A 143 -19.11 17.13 22.98
CA VAL A 143 -18.95 17.08 21.51
C VAL A 143 -18.06 18.23 21.00
N ALA A 144 -18.33 19.47 21.40
CA ALA A 144 -17.50 20.62 21.01
C ALA A 144 -16.06 20.49 21.52
N ARG A 145 -15.86 19.92 22.71
CA ARG A 145 -14.53 19.67 23.27
C ARG A 145 -13.79 18.58 22.51
N ALA A 146 -14.48 17.52 22.09
CA ALA A 146 -13.92 16.48 21.23
C ALA A 146 -13.52 17.04 19.86
N GLN A 147 -14.39 17.82 19.21
CA GLN A 147 -14.10 18.50 17.94
C GLN A 147 -12.88 19.41 18.05
N ARG A 148 -12.79 20.22 19.12
CA ARG A 148 -11.64 21.09 19.37
C ARG A 148 -10.35 20.29 19.58
N ASN A 149 -10.40 19.20 20.33
CA ASN A 149 -9.21 18.38 20.57
C ASN A 149 -8.72 17.71 19.29
N THR A 150 -9.64 17.24 18.43
CA THR A 150 -9.31 16.70 17.10
C THR A 150 -8.69 17.78 16.22
N ALA A 151 -9.33 18.95 16.12
CA ALA A 151 -8.81 20.08 15.33
C ALA A 151 -7.42 20.55 15.82
N GLN A 152 -7.17 20.53 17.13
CA GLN A 152 -5.84 20.86 17.69
C GLN A 152 -4.80 19.77 17.41
N ALA A 153 -5.18 18.49 17.41
CA ALA A 153 -4.29 17.40 17.02
C ALA A 153 -3.96 17.48 15.53
N GLU A 154 -4.95 17.76 14.69
CA GLU A 154 -4.80 17.98 13.24
C GLU A 154 -3.93 19.21 12.95
N ALA A 155 -4.14 20.32 13.64
CA ALA A 155 -3.31 21.53 13.48
C ALA A 155 -1.84 21.28 13.85
N ARG A 156 -1.58 20.49 14.91
CA ARG A 156 -0.20 20.09 15.28
C ARG A 156 0.42 19.14 14.26
N ASP A 157 -0.39 18.27 13.67
CA ASP A 157 0.07 17.36 12.63
C ASP A 157 0.37 18.12 11.34
N LEU A 158 -0.53 19.02 10.92
CA LEU A 158 -0.34 19.95 9.82
C LEU A 158 0.88 20.85 10.02
N ALA A 159 1.14 21.33 11.25
CA ALA A 159 2.34 22.12 11.52
C ALA A 159 3.63 21.30 11.37
N ARG A 160 3.62 20.03 11.79
CA ARG A 160 4.77 19.12 11.58
C ARG A 160 4.94 18.74 10.11
N GLN A 161 3.83 18.55 9.39
CA GLN A 161 3.83 18.29 7.96
C GLN A 161 4.29 19.52 7.19
N LEU A 162 3.84 20.73 7.55
CA LEU A 162 4.31 21.98 6.95
C LEU A 162 5.82 22.13 7.15
N ALA A 163 6.35 21.84 8.34
CA ALA A 163 7.78 21.86 8.60
C ALA A 163 8.54 20.81 7.77
N ALA A 164 7.98 19.61 7.61
CA ALA A 164 8.55 18.57 6.76
C ALA A 164 8.51 18.98 5.28
N THR A 165 7.37 19.45 4.77
CA THR A 165 7.18 19.93 3.40
C THR A 165 8.01 21.17 3.11
N GLN A 166 8.28 22.03 4.08
CA GLN A 166 9.25 23.12 3.94
C GLN A 166 10.66 22.58 3.75
N GLY A 167 11.06 21.55 4.51
CA GLY A 167 12.32 20.83 4.27
C GLY A 167 12.36 20.15 2.89
N ASP A 168 11.28 19.45 2.52
CA ASP A 168 11.14 18.82 1.21
C ASP A 168 11.16 19.87 0.07
N LEU A 169 10.63 21.09 0.29
CA LEU A 169 10.64 22.19 -0.67
C LEU A 169 12.03 22.82 -0.79
N GLU A 170 12.81 22.89 0.29
CA GLU A 170 14.21 23.30 0.27
C GLU A 170 15.07 22.27 -0.50
N GLU A 171 14.83 20.98 -0.27
CA GLU A 171 15.48 19.90 -1.01
C GLU A 171 15.04 19.88 -2.48
N ALA A 172 13.74 20.01 -2.75
CA ALA A 172 13.21 20.13 -4.11
C ALA A 172 13.70 21.41 -4.80
N GLY A 173 13.93 22.51 -4.08
CA GLY A 173 14.57 23.70 -4.60
C GLY A 173 15.99 23.40 -5.07
N THR A 174 16.74 22.61 -4.31
CA THR A 174 18.09 22.15 -4.68
C THR A 174 18.04 21.25 -5.91
N VAL A 175 17.06 20.35 -6.00
CA VAL A 175 16.82 19.49 -7.17
C VAL A 175 16.37 20.31 -8.38
N ILE A 176 15.50 21.32 -8.21
CA ILE A 176 15.07 22.22 -9.29
C ILE A 176 16.25 23.01 -9.84
N GLU A 177 17.16 23.48 -8.98
CA GLU A 177 18.39 24.15 -9.43
C GLU A 177 19.32 23.17 -10.18
N ALA A 178 19.43 21.92 -9.71
CA ALA A 178 20.16 20.87 -10.43
C ALA A 178 19.51 20.54 -11.79
N LEU A 179 18.19 20.38 -11.85
CA LEU A 179 17.43 20.13 -13.08
C LEU A 179 17.42 21.35 -14.01
N ARG A 180 17.49 22.58 -13.49
CA ARG A 180 17.67 23.79 -14.31
C ARG A 180 19.06 23.83 -14.92
N ALA A 181 20.09 23.42 -14.17
CA ALA A 181 21.44 23.28 -14.71
C ALA A 181 21.49 22.19 -15.78
N GLU A 182 20.85 21.04 -15.54
CA GLU A 182 20.73 19.94 -16.50
C GLU A 182 19.91 20.34 -17.73
N LEU A 183 18.77 21.00 -17.56
CA LEU A 183 17.95 21.54 -18.65
C LEU A 183 18.71 22.59 -19.47
N ASN A 184 19.55 23.41 -18.84
CA ASN A 184 20.41 24.35 -19.56
C ASN A 184 21.47 23.61 -20.37
N LEU A 185 22.11 22.57 -19.81
CA LEU A 185 23.01 21.68 -20.57
C LEU A 185 22.28 20.98 -21.71
N GLU A 186 21.04 20.53 -21.50
CA GLU A 186 20.22 19.92 -22.56
C GLU A 186 19.77 20.93 -23.61
N ARG A 187 19.48 22.19 -23.24
CA ARG A 187 19.17 23.28 -24.17
C ARG A 187 20.39 23.65 -25.00
N GLU A 188 21.58 23.69 -24.39
CA GLU A 188 22.85 23.86 -25.10
C GLU A 188 23.08 22.67 -26.05
N ALA A 189 22.83 21.44 -25.61
CA ALA A 189 22.89 20.26 -26.44
C ALA A 189 21.82 20.26 -27.55
N ALA A 190 20.62 20.78 -27.31
CA ALA A 190 19.55 20.90 -28.29
C ALA A 190 19.85 22.00 -29.31
N ALA A 191 20.46 23.11 -28.90
CA ALA A 191 20.96 24.15 -29.79
C ALA A 191 22.10 23.62 -30.67
N ALA A 192 23.01 22.81 -30.10
CA ALA A 192 24.03 22.09 -30.86
C ALA A 192 23.39 21.13 -31.89
N ARG A 193 22.41 20.31 -31.47
CA ARG A 193 21.64 19.43 -32.37
C ARG A 193 20.88 20.19 -33.46
N SER A 194 20.33 21.37 -33.18
CA SER A 194 19.69 22.23 -34.19
C SER A 194 20.68 22.75 -35.23
N THR A 195 21.92 22.99 -34.80
CA THR A 195 23.01 23.38 -35.71
C THR A 195 23.41 22.20 -36.59
N ASP A 196 23.48 21.01 -36.01
CA ASP A 196 23.75 19.76 -36.72
C ASP A 196 22.63 19.37 -37.71
N LEU A 197 21.37 19.68 -37.39
CA LEU A 197 20.21 19.48 -38.26
C LEU A 197 20.24 20.40 -39.49
N LEU A 198 20.57 21.68 -39.30
CA LEU A 198 20.73 22.63 -40.41
C LEU A 198 21.92 22.23 -41.30
N ALA A 199 23.01 21.75 -40.70
CA ALA A 199 24.16 21.22 -41.43
C ALA A 199 23.79 19.95 -42.22
N ALA A 200 23.06 19.00 -41.62
CA ALA A 200 22.60 17.79 -42.29
C ALA A 200 21.62 18.09 -43.44
N ALA A 201 20.71 19.07 -43.25
CA ALA A 201 19.80 19.54 -44.30
C ALA A 201 20.57 20.18 -45.47
N ALA A 202 21.62 20.96 -45.20
CA ALA A 202 22.47 21.52 -46.24
C ALA A 202 23.25 20.45 -47.02
N VAL A 203 23.75 19.41 -46.33
CA VAL A 203 24.40 18.24 -46.97
C VAL A 203 23.42 17.48 -47.88
N LEU A 204 22.20 17.23 -47.41
CA LEU A 204 21.17 16.55 -48.20
C LEU A 204 20.76 17.38 -49.42
N ALA A 205 20.57 18.70 -49.25
CA ALA A 205 20.26 19.61 -50.35
C ALA A 205 21.38 19.66 -51.39
N ALA A 206 22.64 19.66 -50.96
CA ALA A 206 23.79 19.62 -51.86
C ALA A 206 23.93 18.26 -52.58
N ALA A 207 23.64 17.15 -51.90
CA ALA A 207 23.65 15.81 -52.50
C ALA A 207 22.52 15.61 -53.51
N ALA A 208 21.38 16.29 -53.33
CA ALA A 208 20.22 16.28 -54.21
C ALA A 208 20.29 17.32 -55.34
N ALA A 209 21.24 18.26 -55.30
CA ALA A 209 21.37 19.30 -56.32
C ALA A 209 21.72 18.70 -57.70
N PRO A 210 21.08 19.15 -58.80
CA PRO A 210 21.40 18.69 -60.14
C PRO A 210 22.85 19.04 -60.49
N SER A 211 23.55 18.11 -61.13
CA SER A 211 24.95 18.27 -61.51
C SER A 211 25.05 19.30 -62.63
N GLY A 212 25.23 20.57 -62.27
CA GLY A 212 25.52 21.60 -63.24
C GLY A 212 26.95 21.47 -63.74
N THR A 213 27.15 20.76 -64.85
CA THR A 213 28.08 21.09 -65.96
C THR A 213 28.06 19.97 -67.01
N GLY A 214 27.51 20.25 -68.19
CA GLY A 214 27.53 19.32 -69.33
C GLY A 214 26.54 19.71 -70.42
N ASP A 215 26.88 20.75 -71.17
CA ASP A 215 26.40 21.15 -72.50
C ASP A 215 25.64 20.05 -73.29
N THR A 216 24.36 20.27 -73.62
CA THR A 216 23.70 19.92 -74.89
C THR A 216 22.21 20.30 -74.88
N ASP A 217 21.85 21.13 -75.84
CA ASP A 217 20.52 21.65 -76.16
C ASP A 217 19.65 20.59 -76.86
N ASP A 218 19.17 19.56 -76.13
CA ASP A 218 18.22 18.54 -76.64
C ASP A 218 16.86 18.59 -75.90
N PRO A 219 15.73 18.87 -76.59
CA PRO A 219 14.41 18.92 -75.99
C PRO A 219 13.94 17.62 -75.31
N ARG A 220 14.60 16.48 -75.51
CA ARG A 220 14.24 15.19 -74.90
C ARG A 220 14.78 14.98 -73.47
N THR A 221 15.65 15.86 -72.98
CA THR A 221 16.20 15.76 -71.61
C THR A 221 15.39 16.53 -70.56
N ARG A 222 14.40 17.34 -70.99
CA ARG A 222 13.53 18.11 -70.08
C ARG A 222 12.56 17.26 -69.27
N GLU A 223 12.32 16.01 -69.65
CA GLU A 223 11.35 15.12 -69.00
C GLU A 223 11.96 14.23 -67.90
N LEU A 224 13.30 14.20 -67.77
CA LEU A 224 14.01 13.43 -66.75
C LEU A 224 14.67 14.27 -65.65
N ALA A 225 14.64 15.61 -65.76
CA ALA A 225 15.23 16.53 -64.78
C ALA A 225 14.30 16.89 -63.61
N ASN A 226 13.05 16.41 -63.60
CA ASN A 226 12.05 16.74 -62.58
C ASN A 226 11.64 15.55 -61.68
N ASP A 227 12.39 14.44 -61.71
CA ASP A 227 12.12 13.33 -60.81
C ASP A 227 12.70 13.60 -59.41
N ALA A 228 11.90 14.27 -58.58
CA ALA A 228 12.20 14.54 -57.17
C ALA A 228 12.28 13.27 -56.30
N THR A 229 12.20 12.07 -56.89
CA THR A 229 12.27 10.78 -56.19
C THR A 229 13.59 10.03 -56.39
N ALA A 230 14.56 10.58 -57.14
CA ALA A 230 15.86 9.94 -57.34
C ALA A 230 16.70 9.93 -56.06
N VAL A 231 16.94 8.73 -55.50
CA VAL A 231 17.84 8.50 -54.36
C VAL A 231 19.27 8.94 -54.75
N PRO A 232 19.96 9.80 -53.97
CA PRO A 232 21.32 10.22 -54.29
C PRO A 232 22.26 9.00 -54.37
N SER A 233 23.13 8.94 -55.38
CA SER A 233 24.18 7.91 -55.42
C SER A 233 25.14 8.09 -54.24
N ASP A 234 25.63 6.98 -53.66
CA ASP A 234 26.54 6.99 -52.50
C ASP A 234 27.75 7.92 -52.68
N THR A 235 28.21 8.10 -53.93
CA THR A 235 29.31 9.00 -54.31
C THR A 235 28.97 10.49 -54.14
N ARG A 236 27.74 10.94 -54.38
CA ARG A 236 27.34 12.35 -54.22
C ARG A 236 27.16 12.72 -52.76
N LEU A 237 26.56 11.82 -51.98
CA LEU A 237 26.42 11.99 -50.54
C LEU A 237 27.79 12.05 -49.85
N ALA A 238 28.73 11.18 -50.24
CA ALA A 238 30.10 11.22 -49.74
C ALA A 238 30.83 12.54 -50.08
N ALA A 239 30.65 13.07 -51.29
CA ALA A 239 31.23 14.36 -51.69
C ALA A 239 30.63 15.55 -50.94
N ALA A 240 29.31 15.55 -50.74
CA ALA A 240 28.61 16.59 -49.97
C ALA A 240 29.02 16.59 -48.48
N LEU A 241 29.19 15.40 -47.89
CA LEU A 241 29.70 15.24 -46.51
C LEU A 241 31.12 15.80 -46.35
N ALA A 242 32.00 15.49 -47.31
CA ALA A 242 33.38 15.98 -47.31
C ALA A 242 33.46 17.51 -47.46
N ALA A 243 32.68 18.09 -48.37
CA ALA A 243 32.64 19.54 -48.60
C ALA A 243 32.07 20.33 -47.40
N ALA A 244 31.12 19.74 -46.67
CA ALA A 244 30.55 20.35 -45.47
C ALA A 244 31.37 20.08 -44.19
N GLY A 245 32.44 19.28 -44.27
CA GLY A 245 33.24 18.90 -43.10
C GLY A 245 32.50 18.03 -42.07
N VAL A 246 31.41 17.36 -42.47
CA VAL A 246 30.56 16.56 -41.58
C VAL A 246 31.00 15.09 -41.63
N ALA A 247 31.33 14.50 -40.48
CA ALA A 247 31.73 13.10 -40.41
C ALA A 247 30.56 12.15 -40.75
N PRO A 248 30.77 11.08 -41.54
CA PRO A 248 29.70 10.15 -41.93
C PRO A 248 28.97 9.48 -40.76
N ALA A 249 29.63 9.30 -39.62
CA ALA A 249 29.01 8.75 -38.41
C ALA A 249 28.07 9.76 -37.73
N ALA A 250 28.48 11.04 -37.66
CA ALA A 250 27.67 12.12 -37.10
C ALA A 250 26.41 12.36 -37.95
N PHE A 251 26.56 12.36 -39.28
CA PHE A 251 25.43 12.48 -40.20
C PHE A 251 24.43 11.32 -40.07
N ARG A 252 24.90 10.08 -39.94
CA ARG A 252 24.04 8.91 -39.72
C ARG A 252 23.28 8.97 -38.40
N ALA A 253 23.91 9.46 -37.34
CA ALA A 253 23.25 9.64 -36.04
C ALA A 253 22.11 10.67 -36.11
N VAL A 254 22.32 11.79 -36.81
CA VAL A 254 21.28 12.81 -37.05
C VAL A 254 20.14 12.25 -37.90
N LEU A 255 20.45 11.50 -38.96
CA LEU A 255 19.45 10.88 -39.83
C LEU A 255 18.59 9.84 -39.08
N ALA A 256 19.21 9.01 -38.23
CA ALA A 256 18.50 8.06 -37.38
C ALA A 256 17.56 8.76 -36.39
N THR A 257 17.99 9.91 -35.85
CA THR A 257 17.17 10.74 -34.95
C THR A 257 15.97 11.33 -35.67
N LEU A 258 16.13 11.78 -36.93
CA LEU A 258 15.04 12.32 -37.77
C LEU A 258 14.05 11.25 -38.27
N LEU A 259 14.52 10.02 -38.46
CA LEU A 259 13.69 8.87 -38.87
C LEU A 259 12.97 8.20 -37.69
N THR A 260 13.26 8.62 -36.45
CA THR A 260 12.54 8.20 -35.25
C THR A 260 11.47 9.26 -34.96
N PRO A 261 10.17 8.97 -35.13
CA PRO A 261 9.14 10.00 -35.05
C PRO A 261 9.03 10.56 -33.62
N PRO A 262 9.04 11.90 -33.43
CA PRO A 262 8.61 12.47 -32.17
C PRO A 262 7.11 12.20 -32.00
N ILE A 263 6.70 11.76 -30.80
CA ILE A 263 5.27 11.70 -30.44
C ILE A 263 4.78 13.14 -30.33
N ALA A 264 4.14 13.62 -31.39
CA ALA A 264 3.45 14.89 -31.36
C ALA A 264 2.17 14.73 -30.52
N PRO A 265 1.90 15.59 -29.53
CA PRO A 265 0.56 15.70 -28.98
C PRO A 265 -0.34 16.21 -30.10
N VAL A 266 -1.26 15.37 -30.57
CA VAL A 266 -2.31 15.80 -31.50
C VAL A 266 -3.27 16.68 -30.70
N PRO A 267 -3.41 17.99 -31.00
CA PRO A 267 -4.54 18.74 -30.49
C PRO A 267 -5.74 18.34 -31.35
N ALA A 268 -6.42 17.26 -30.95
CA ALA A 268 -7.72 16.96 -31.51
C ALA A 268 -8.68 18.04 -31.04
N VAL A 269 -9.38 18.69 -31.97
CA VAL A 269 -10.60 19.44 -31.65
C VAL A 269 -11.59 18.39 -31.12
N ALA A 270 -11.61 18.22 -29.80
CA ALA A 270 -12.37 17.17 -29.14
C ALA A 270 -13.87 17.46 -29.28
N THR A 271 -14.58 16.58 -29.98
CA THR A 271 -16.04 16.52 -29.88
C THR A 271 -16.39 16.06 -28.47
N PRO A 272 -17.25 16.76 -27.72
CA PRO A 272 -17.70 16.31 -26.41
C PRO A 272 -18.31 14.92 -26.54
N ARG A 273 -17.80 13.96 -25.77
CA ARG A 273 -18.36 12.61 -25.69
C ARG A 273 -18.70 12.30 -24.25
N GLU A 274 -19.87 11.68 -24.08
CA GLU A 274 -20.30 11.22 -22.77
C GLU A 274 -19.45 10.03 -22.34
N ILE A 275 -18.98 10.05 -21.09
CA ILE A 275 -18.25 8.94 -20.48
C ILE A 275 -18.93 8.53 -19.18
N ALA A 276 -19.02 7.23 -18.95
CA ALA A 276 -19.61 6.65 -17.76
C ALA A 276 -18.71 5.56 -17.18
N LEU A 277 -18.78 5.38 -15.86
CA LEU A 277 -18.11 4.29 -15.16
C LEU A 277 -19.11 3.56 -14.27
N THR A 278 -19.11 2.23 -14.36
CA THR A 278 -19.94 1.35 -13.53
C THR A 278 -19.05 0.38 -12.77
N PRO A 279 -18.91 0.52 -11.44
CA PRO A 279 -18.23 -0.48 -10.63
C PRO A 279 -19.00 -1.79 -10.63
N LEU A 280 -18.34 -2.88 -11.02
CA LEU A 280 -18.93 -4.22 -11.07
C LEU A 280 -18.47 -5.13 -9.91
N GLY A 281 -17.43 -4.68 -9.19
CA GLY A 281 -16.86 -5.32 -8.01
C GLY A 281 -15.84 -4.40 -7.33
N ALA A 282 -15.25 -4.88 -6.22
CA ALA A 282 -14.34 -4.11 -5.36
C ALA A 282 -14.90 -2.75 -4.89
N GLY A 283 -16.22 -2.64 -4.72
CA GLY A 283 -16.82 -1.36 -4.30
C GLY A 283 -16.44 -1.01 -2.86
N THR A 284 -16.84 -1.89 -1.94
CA THR A 284 -16.56 -1.78 -0.49
C THR A 284 -15.97 -3.07 0.08
N GLU A 285 -15.37 -3.88 -0.79
CA GLU A 285 -14.67 -5.12 -0.48
C GLU A 285 -13.31 -5.16 -1.19
N ILE A 286 -12.40 -5.99 -0.69
CA ILE A 286 -11.12 -6.34 -1.33
C ILE A 286 -11.36 -7.62 -2.12
N GLY A 287 -10.92 -7.67 -3.38
CA GLY A 287 -11.25 -8.77 -4.28
C GLY A 287 -12.30 -8.45 -5.34
N GLY A 288 -12.23 -9.15 -6.47
CA GLY A 288 -13.22 -9.05 -7.53
C GLY A 288 -13.24 -7.71 -8.26
N SER A 289 -12.09 -7.03 -8.37
CA SER A 289 -11.97 -5.72 -9.02
C SER A 289 -12.43 -5.80 -10.48
N ALA A 290 -13.38 -4.93 -10.84
CA ALA A 290 -13.91 -4.82 -12.19
C ALA A 290 -14.63 -3.46 -12.36
N MET A 291 -14.14 -2.64 -13.28
CA MET A 291 -14.67 -1.30 -13.57
C MET A 291 -15.05 -1.21 -15.05
N LEU A 292 -16.34 -1.10 -15.35
CA LEU A 292 -16.82 -0.95 -16.72
C LEU A 292 -16.87 0.52 -17.10
N VAL A 293 -16.00 0.94 -18.01
CA VAL A 293 -15.99 2.28 -18.62
C VAL A 293 -16.76 2.23 -19.94
N SER A 294 -17.75 3.10 -20.10
CA SER A 294 -18.54 3.24 -21.33
C SER A 294 -18.35 4.64 -21.91
N ALA A 295 -18.07 4.72 -23.21
CA ALA A 295 -18.00 5.97 -23.95
C ALA A 295 -18.84 5.85 -25.23
N GLY A 296 -20.08 6.35 -25.20
CA GLY A 296 -21.09 6.00 -26.21
C GLY A 296 -21.31 4.48 -26.27
N ASP A 297 -21.17 3.88 -27.45
CA ASP A 297 -21.30 2.44 -27.65
C ASP A 297 -20.06 1.63 -27.27
N VAL A 298 -18.93 2.30 -27.00
CA VAL A 298 -17.64 1.66 -26.67
C VAL A 298 -17.63 1.25 -25.21
N ARG A 299 -17.31 -0.03 -24.93
CA ARG A 299 -17.31 -0.60 -23.58
C ARG A 299 -15.96 -1.24 -23.27
N ILE A 300 -15.25 -0.66 -22.31
CA ILE A 300 -13.92 -1.11 -21.87
C ILE A 300 -14.04 -1.60 -20.43
N LEU A 301 -13.62 -2.83 -20.17
CA LEU A 301 -13.58 -3.38 -18.81
C LEU A 301 -12.16 -3.26 -18.25
N VAL A 302 -11.98 -2.44 -17.22
CA VAL A 302 -10.72 -2.38 -16.47
C VAL A 302 -10.79 -3.38 -15.32
N ASP A 303 -9.90 -4.36 -15.35
CA ASP A 303 -9.82 -5.52 -14.46
C ASP A 303 -11.04 -6.46 -14.50
N ALA A 304 -10.78 -7.73 -14.21
CA ALA A 304 -11.77 -8.75 -13.91
C ALA A 304 -11.18 -9.73 -12.91
N GLY A 305 -11.30 -9.38 -11.64
CA GLY A 305 -10.77 -10.11 -10.52
C GLY A 305 -11.61 -11.26 -10.01
N MET A 306 -10.98 -12.14 -9.23
CA MET A 306 -11.70 -13.07 -8.37
C MET A 306 -11.81 -12.55 -6.94
N ARG A 307 -12.92 -12.87 -6.27
CA ARG A 307 -13.12 -12.59 -4.85
C ARG A 307 -12.55 -13.74 -4.01
N PRO A 308 -11.63 -13.47 -3.08
CA PRO A 308 -11.18 -14.48 -2.14
C PRO A 308 -12.35 -14.94 -1.24
N LYS A 309 -12.27 -16.15 -0.70
CA LYS A 309 -13.25 -16.73 0.25
C LYS A 309 -14.68 -16.97 -0.29
N ARG A 310 -14.94 -16.77 -1.58
CA ARG A 310 -16.19 -17.21 -2.22
C ARG A 310 -16.06 -18.66 -2.70
N ARG A 311 -17.20 -19.35 -2.84
CA ARG A 311 -17.23 -20.63 -3.54
C ARG A 311 -16.75 -20.40 -4.98
N ILE A 312 -16.07 -21.39 -5.54
CA ILE A 312 -15.42 -21.25 -6.86
C ILE A 312 -16.42 -20.93 -7.99
N ASP A 313 -17.68 -21.37 -7.85
CA ASP A 313 -18.79 -21.07 -8.78
C ASP A 313 -19.35 -19.64 -8.65
N ASP A 314 -19.03 -18.92 -7.58
CA ASP A 314 -19.38 -17.50 -7.33
C ASP A 314 -18.13 -16.65 -7.05
N ALA A 315 -16.97 -17.04 -7.58
CA ALA A 315 -15.71 -16.34 -7.32
C ALA A 315 -15.53 -15.07 -8.16
N GLY A 316 -16.37 -14.79 -9.16
CA GLY A 316 -16.23 -13.60 -10.01
C GLY A 316 -16.70 -12.29 -9.36
N PRO A 317 -16.62 -11.14 -10.06
CA PRO A 317 -17.17 -9.88 -9.59
C PRO A 317 -18.71 -9.94 -9.43
N PRO A 318 -19.30 -9.32 -8.39
CA PRO A 318 -20.73 -9.46 -8.04
C PRO A 318 -21.69 -9.07 -9.15
N HIS A 319 -21.32 -8.08 -9.97
CA HIS A 319 -22.20 -7.54 -11.01
C HIS A 319 -21.65 -7.79 -12.42
N ILE A 320 -20.82 -8.83 -12.59
CA ILE A 320 -20.20 -9.14 -13.88
C ILE A 320 -21.22 -9.41 -15.00
N ASP A 321 -22.44 -9.86 -14.66
CA ASP A 321 -23.54 -10.06 -15.60
C ASP A 321 -24.00 -8.77 -16.31
N VAL A 322 -23.65 -7.59 -15.81
CA VAL A 322 -23.88 -6.32 -16.52
C VAL A 322 -23.08 -6.27 -17.82
N VAL A 323 -21.87 -6.85 -17.85
CA VAL A 323 -21.07 -6.96 -19.07
C VAL A 323 -21.80 -7.85 -20.08
N ARG A 324 -22.22 -9.04 -19.64
CA ARG A 324 -22.93 -10.06 -20.45
C ARG A 324 -24.22 -9.52 -21.05
N ARG A 325 -25.07 -8.88 -20.23
CA ARG A 325 -26.37 -8.35 -20.68
C ARG A 325 -26.27 -7.25 -21.72
N GLY A 326 -25.18 -6.48 -21.73
CA GLY A 326 -24.96 -5.45 -22.74
C GLY A 326 -24.40 -5.99 -24.07
N GLY A 327 -24.12 -7.29 -24.19
CA GLY A 327 -23.85 -7.99 -25.46
C GLY A 327 -22.51 -7.69 -26.16
N ARG A 328 -21.92 -6.51 -25.93
CA ARG A 328 -20.65 -6.08 -26.52
C ARG A 328 -19.63 -5.71 -25.45
N LEU A 329 -18.38 -6.07 -25.68
CA LEU A 329 -17.21 -5.64 -24.93
C LEU A 329 -16.07 -5.43 -25.91
N ASP A 330 -15.47 -4.24 -25.91
CA ASP A 330 -14.48 -3.82 -26.91
C ASP A 330 -13.05 -4.09 -26.48
N ALA A 331 -12.78 -4.00 -25.19
CA ALA A 331 -11.47 -4.31 -24.63
C ALA A 331 -11.59 -4.71 -23.16
N ILE A 332 -10.65 -5.54 -22.74
CA ILE A 332 -10.33 -5.72 -21.32
C ILE A 332 -8.95 -5.09 -21.10
N VAL A 333 -8.79 -4.28 -20.06
CA VAL A 333 -7.49 -3.73 -19.66
C VAL A 333 -7.16 -4.27 -18.27
N ILE A 334 -6.03 -4.94 -18.11
CA ILE A 334 -5.59 -5.49 -16.83
C ILE A 334 -4.54 -4.55 -16.24
N THR A 335 -4.77 -4.09 -15.01
CA THR A 335 -3.85 -3.22 -14.28
C THR A 335 -2.61 -3.99 -13.84
N HIS A 336 -2.77 -5.18 -13.26
CA HIS A 336 -1.66 -6.01 -12.81
C HIS A 336 -2.06 -7.48 -12.61
N ALA A 337 -1.07 -8.34 -12.39
CA ALA A 337 -1.23 -9.79 -12.42
C ALA A 337 -1.81 -10.44 -11.15
N HIS A 338 -2.24 -9.67 -10.15
CA HIS A 338 -2.88 -10.27 -8.97
C HIS A 338 -4.25 -10.84 -9.30
N ASN A 339 -4.63 -11.88 -8.57
CA ASN A 339 -5.78 -12.72 -8.89
C ASN A 339 -7.13 -11.99 -8.67
N ASP A 340 -7.15 -11.06 -7.74
CA ASP A 340 -8.22 -10.11 -7.45
C ASP A 340 -8.39 -8.99 -8.48
N HIS A 341 -7.50 -8.91 -9.48
CA HIS A 341 -7.60 -7.98 -10.61
C HIS A 341 -7.70 -8.69 -11.96
N ALA A 342 -7.03 -9.84 -12.13
CA ALA A 342 -6.97 -10.52 -13.42
C ALA A 342 -7.49 -11.97 -13.39
N GLY A 343 -7.85 -12.48 -12.21
CA GLY A 343 -8.12 -13.90 -12.01
C GLY A 343 -9.33 -14.43 -12.76
N TYR A 344 -10.32 -13.58 -13.09
CA TYR A 344 -11.57 -13.95 -13.75
C TYR A 344 -11.55 -13.66 -15.27
N VAL A 345 -10.49 -13.05 -15.79
CA VAL A 345 -10.33 -12.76 -17.23
C VAL A 345 -10.49 -14.00 -18.12
N PRO A 346 -9.95 -15.19 -17.78
CA PRO A 346 -10.15 -16.38 -18.62
C PRO A 346 -11.61 -16.79 -18.78
N ALA A 347 -12.45 -16.57 -17.76
CA ALA A 347 -13.89 -16.84 -17.83
C ALA A 347 -14.58 -15.88 -18.82
N LEU A 348 -14.16 -14.60 -18.86
CA LEU A 348 -14.70 -13.60 -19.76
C LEU A 348 -14.26 -13.80 -21.21
N THR A 349 -12.98 -14.05 -21.45
CA THR A 349 -12.46 -14.29 -22.82
C THR A 349 -13.05 -15.55 -23.46
N ALA A 350 -13.48 -16.53 -22.66
CA ALA A 350 -14.24 -17.69 -23.15
C ALA A 350 -15.66 -17.33 -23.64
N GLN A 351 -16.25 -16.26 -23.12
CA GLN A 351 -17.58 -15.77 -23.51
C GLN A 351 -17.50 -14.71 -24.63
N PHE A 352 -16.47 -13.86 -24.58
CA PHE A 352 -16.20 -12.81 -25.57
C PHE A 352 -15.01 -13.21 -26.42
N ALA A 353 -15.25 -14.12 -27.37
CA ALA A 353 -14.21 -14.82 -28.11
C ALA A 353 -13.31 -13.95 -28.99
N ASN A 354 -13.49 -12.63 -29.09
CA ASN A 354 -12.65 -11.73 -29.89
C ASN A 354 -12.22 -10.47 -29.12
N VAL A 355 -12.45 -10.41 -27.80
CA VAL A 355 -12.07 -9.22 -27.03
C VAL A 355 -10.54 -9.18 -26.85
N PRO A 356 -9.85 -8.09 -27.24
CA PRO A 356 -8.45 -7.89 -26.92
C PRO A 356 -8.27 -7.66 -25.42
N VAL A 357 -7.14 -8.13 -24.87
CA VAL A 357 -6.80 -7.99 -23.44
C VAL A 357 -5.49 -7.20 -23.32
N PHE A 358 -5.59 -5.90 -23.08
CA PHE A 358 -4.45 -5.01 -22.95
C PHE A 358 -3.84 -5.06 -21.54
N CYS A 359 -2.52 -5.08 -21.46
CA CYS A 359 -1.76 -4.95 -20.22
C CYS A 359 -0.31 -4.61 -20.53
N THR A 360 0.54 -4.44 -19.52
CA THR A 360 1.99 -4.33 -19.72
C THR A 360 2.60 -5.66 -20.13
N ALA A 361 3.80 -5.63 -20.71
CA ALA A 361 4.52 -6.85 -21.12
C ALA A 361 4.81 -7.77 -19.94
N GLU A 362 5.19 -7.21 -18.80
CA GLU A 362 5.51 -7.96 -17.61
C GLU A 362 4.26 -8.57 -16.97
N THR A 363 3.13 -7.85 -16.99
CA THR A 363 1.84 -8.42 -16.58
C THR A 363 1.46 -9.58 -17.49
N ALA A 364 1.62 -9.44 -18.81
CA ALA A 364 1.37 -10.52 -19.76
C ALA A 364 2.26 -11.75 -19.56
N ALA A 365 3.50 -11.57 -19.11
CA ALA A 365 4.41 -12.66 -18.77
C ALA A 365 4.02 -13.39 -17.47
N LEU A 366 3.46 -12.67 -16.50
CA LEU A 366 3.07 -13.22 -15.19
C LEU A 366 1.73 -13.96 -15.22
N LEU A 367 0.74 -13.44 -15.96
CA LEU A 367 -0.64 -13.95 -15.98
C LEU A 367 -0.79 -15.45 -16.30
N PRO A 368 -0.09 -16.03 -17.28
CA PRO A 368 -0.21 -17.45 -17.59
C PRO A 368 0.13 -18.33 -16.39
N THR A 369 1.20 -18.00 -15.65
CA THR A 369 1.59 -18.71 -14.43
C THR A 369 0.50 -18.61 -13.37
N MET A 370 -0.06 -17.41 -13.18
CA MET A 370 -1.10 -17.17 -12.20
C MET A 370 -2.40 -17.91 -12.51
N TRP A 371 -2.86 -17.86 -13.75
CA TRP A 371 -4.08 -18.58 -14.16
C TRP A 371 -3.92 -20.10 -14.08
N GLN A 372 -2.74 -20.64 -14.40
CA GLN A 372 -2.47 -22.07 -14.23
C GLN A 372 -2.44 -22.48 -12.75
N ASP A 373 -1.93 -21.61 -11.86
CA ASP A 373 -1.99 -21.87 -10.42
C ASP A 373 -3.43 -21.82 -9.89
N SER A 374 -4.23 -20.85 -10.32
CA SER A 374 -5.66 -20.77 -10.00
C SER A 374 -6.42 -22.04 -10.41
N VAL A 375 -6.15 -22.61 -11.59
CA VAL A 375 -6.75 -23.89 -12.01
C VAL A 375 -6.40 -25.03 -11.04
N LYS A 376 -5.16 -25.14 -10.58
CA LYS A 376 -4.77 -26.15 -9.58
C LYS A 376 -5.51 -25.96 -8.27
N VAL A 377 -5.69 -24.71 -7.85
CA VAL A 377 -6.47 -24.37 -6.66
C VAL A 377 -7.92 -24.79 -6.84
N PHE A 378 -8.55 -24.50 -7.99
CA PHE A 378 -9.92 -24.91 -8.27
C PHE A 378 -10.09 -26.44 -8.24
N ASP A 379 -9.17 -27.18 -8.88
CA ASP A 379 -9.21 -28.63 -8.91
C ASP A 379 -9.13 -29.21 -7.50
N ARG A 380 -8.23 -28.66 -6.66
CA ARG A 380 -8.11 -29.05 -5.25
C ARG A 380 -9.37 -28.72 -4.46
N THR A 381 -9.88 -27.49 -4.55
CA THR A 381 -11.08 -27.08 -3.84
C THR A 381 -12.30 -27.91 -4.25
N ARG A 382 -12.41 -28.30 -5.52
CA ARG A 382 -13.45 -29.21 -6.01
C ARG A 382 -13.31 -30.60 -5.40
N SER A 383 -12.09 -31.13 -5.29
CA SER A 383 -11.83 -32.39 -4.57
C SER A 383 -12.21 -32.28 -3.10
N ASP A 384 -11.85 -31.20 -2.42
CA ASP A 384 -12.18 -30.97 -1.00
C ASP A 384 -13.71 -30.96 -0.78
N TYR A 385 -14.49 -30.33 -1.67
CA TYR A 385 -15.96 -30.38 -1.61
C TYR A 385 -16.50 -31.80 -1.77
N VAL A 386 -15.98 -32.56 -2.74
CA VAL A 386 -16.41 -33.95 -2.96
C VAL A 386 -16.10 -34.82 -1.74
N GLU A 387 -14.92 -34.66 -1.13
CA GLU A 387 -14.54 -35.37 0.09
C GLU A 387 -15.40 -34.98 1.29
N ALA A 388 -15.82 -33.71 1.38
CA ALA A 388 -16.74 -33.22 2.41
C ALA A 388 -18.21 -33.62 2.17
N GLY A 389 -18.53 -34.29 1.05
CA GLY A 389 -19.91 -34.61 0.67
C GLY A 389 -20.73 -33.39 0.25
N GLU A 390 -20.08 -32.27 -0.07
CA GLU A 390 -20.71 -31.07 -0.58
C GLU A 390 -20.96 -31.17 -2.11
N PRO A 391 -21.96 -30.44 -2.64
CA PRO A 391 -22.17 -30.38 -4.08
C PRO A 391 -20.92 -29.84 -4.79
N PRO A 392 -20.45 -30.51 -5.87
CA PRO A 392 -19.32 -30.03 -6.63
C PRO A 392 -19.65 -28.67 -7.23
N ALA A 393 -18.75 -27.70 -7.02
CA ALA A 393 -18.84 -26.39 -7.63
C ALA A 393 -18.09 -26.40 -8.97
N GLU A 394 -18.70 -25.83 -10.01
CA GLU A 394 -18.06 -25.66 -11.31
C GLU A 394 -17.02 -24.53 -11.22
N PRO A 395 -15.77 -24.75 -11.68
CA PRO A 395 -14.75 -23.72 -11.65
C PRO A 395 -15.09 -22.58 -12.64
N PRO A 396 -14.62 -21.35 -12.39
CA PRO A 396 -14.84 -20.22 -13.29
C PRO A 396 -14.34 -20.46 -14.72
N TYR A 397 -13.27 -21.24 -14.84
CA TYR A 397 -12.68 -21.63 -16.11
C TYR A 397 -11.83 -22.89 -15.95
N THR A 398 -11.63 -23.56 -17.08
CA THR A 398 -10.79 -24.74 -17.22
C THR A 398 -9.36 -24.37 -17.60
N ARG A 399 -8.45 -25.35 -17.52
CA ARG A 399 -7.08 -25.22 -18.02
C ARG A 399 -7.01 -24.78 -19.49
N THR A 400 -7.90 -25.32 -20.33
CA THR A 400 -7.98 -24.99 -21.75
C THR A 400 -8.37 -23.53 -21.97
N GLN A 401 -9.32 -23.02 -21.18
CA GLN A 401 -9.72 -21.61 -21.23
C GLN A 401 -8.61 -20.68 -20.72
N ALA A 402 -7.87 -21.05 -19.66
CA ALA A 402 -6.70 -20.29 -19.22
C ALA A 402 -5.62 -20.19 -20.32
N LEU A 403 -5.32 -21.30 -21.01
CA LEU A 403 -4.38 -21.29 -22.14
C LEU A 403 -4.91 -20.50 -23.34
N ALA A 404 -6.23 -20.49 -23.56
CA ALA A 404 -6.84 -19.68 -24.62
C ALA A 404 -6.78 -18.18 -24.30
N ALA A 405 -6.99 -17.81 -23.04
CA ALA A 405 -6.90 -16.43 -22.58
C ALA A 405 -5.48 -15.86 -22.74
N GLN A 406 -4.43 -16.67 -22.53
CA GLN A 406 -3.04 -16.26 -22.76
C GLN A 406 -2.81 -15.74 -24.19
N ARG A 407 -3.48 -16.35 -25.18
CA ARG A 407 -3.35 -15.93 -26.60
C ARG A 407 -4.10 -14.63 -26.92
N ARG A 408 -4.82 -14.06 -25.96
CA ARG A 408 -5.56 -12.79 -26.09
C ARG A 408 -4.83 -11.61 -25.47
N LEU A 409 -3.72 -11.86 -24.78
CA LEU A 409 -2.91 -10.82 -24.17
C LEU A 409 -2.23 -10.00 -25.26
N GLU A 410 -2.46 -8.70 -25.22
CA GLU A 410 -1.87 -7.70 -26.10
C GLU A 410 -1.06 -6.71 -25.25
N PRO A 411 0.26 -6.96 -25.10
CA PRO A 411 1.14 -6.05 -24.38
C PRO A 411 1.19 -4.67 -25.02
N ILE A 412 1.02 -3.63 -24.20
CA ILE A 412 1.19 -2.24 -24.60
C ILE A 412 2.19 -1.56 -23.68
N ALA A 413 3.06 -0.72 -24.27
CA ALA A 413 4.08 -0.01 -23.52
C ALA A 413 3.44 1.08 -22.64
N LEU A 414 4.09 1.37 -21.51
CA LEU A 414 3.74 2.52 -20.67
C LEU A 414 3.85 3.82 -21.48
N ALA A 415 3.02 4.80 -21.15
CA ALA A 415 2.91 6.10 -21.83
C ALA A 415 2.61 6.03 -23.34
N ARG A 416 2.21 4.86 -23.86
CA ARG A 416 1.72 4.71 -25.23
C ARG A 416 0.20 4.79 -25.25
N THR A 417 -0.33 5.75 -26.00
CA THR A 417 -1.76 5.84 -26.28
C THR A 417 -2.16 4.79 -27.33
N VAL A 418 -3.22 4.03 -27.04
CA VAL A 418 -3.80 3.03 -27.94
C VAL A 418 -5.26 3.41 -28.20
N GLU A 419 -5.64 3.48 -29.47
CA GLU A 419 -7.02 3.74 -29.88
C GLU A 419 -7.82 2.43 -29.88
N VAL A 420 -8.85 2.36 -29.04
CA VAL A 420 -9.73 1.18 -28.92
C VAL A 420 -10.90 1.28 -29.90
N ALA A 421 -11.35 2.50 -30.15
CA ALA A 421 -12.37 2.85 -31.14
C ALA A 421 -12.18 4.33 -31.50
N ASP A 422 -12.80 4.79 -32.60
CA ASP A 422 -12.75 6.18 -33.05
C ASP A 422 -12.96 7.14 -31.86
N GLY A 423 -11.96 7.93 -31.51
CA GLY A 423 -12.04 8.94 -30.44
C GLY A 423 -12.11 8.40 -29.01
N VAL A 424 -11.83 7.10 -28.79
CA VAL A 424 -11.69 6.47 -27.47
C VAL A 424 -10.33 5.80 -27.36
N THR A 425 -9.50 6.29 -26.44
CA THR A 425 -8.13 5.82 -26.26
C THR A 425 -7.86 5.35 -24.84
N ILE A 426 -6.85 4.48 -24.69
CA ILE A 426 -6.30 4.04 -23.41
C ILE A 426 -4.80 4.35 -23.34
N GLU A 427 -4.31 4.66 -22.15
CA GLU A 427 -2.89 4.83 -21.86
C GLU A 427 -2.57 4.20 -20.50
N LEU A 428 -1.47 3.42 -20.44
CA LEU A 428 -0.99 2.81 -19.21
C LEU A 428 0.10 3.65 -18.55
N PHE A 429 0.10 3.72 -17.22
CA PHE A 429 1.14 4.41 -16.43
C PHE A 429 1.58 3.57 -15.23
N PRO A 430 2.84 3.66 -14.78
CA PRO A 430 3.38 2.79 -13.74
C PRO A 430 2.67 3.01 -12.39
N ALA A 431 2.24 1.92 -11.76
CA ALA A 431 1.51 1.94 -10.49
C ALA A 431 2.41 1.71 -9.25
N GLY A 432 3.64 1.23 -9.45
CA GLY A 432 4.64 1.01 -8.39
C GLY A 432 4.32 -0.11 -7.38
N HIS A 433 3.31 -0.92 -7.65
CA HIS A 433 2.81 -1.97 -6.76
C HIS A 433 3.57 -3.31 -6.89
N ILE A 434 3.53 -3.93 -8.07
CA ILE A 434 4.29 -5.12 -8.47
C ILE A 434 4.88 -4.93 -9.87
N LEU A 435 5.77 -5.85 -10.31
CA LEU A 435 6.34 -5.78 -11.66
C LEU A 435 5.22 -5.78 -12.72
N GLY A 436 5.27 -4.81 -13.63
CA GLY A 436 4.25 -4.61 -14.65
C GLY A 436 2.99 -3.90 -14.18
N ALA A 437 2.82 -3.59 -12.90
CA ALA A 437 1.61 -2.94 -12.42
C ALA A 437 1.44 -1.55 -13.04
N ALA A 438 0.26 -1.31 -13.61
CA ALA A 438 -0.08 -0.06 -14.27
C ALA A 438 -1.50 0.40 -13.95
N GLY A 439 -1.66 1.71 -13.78
CA GLY A 439 -2.95 2.37 -13.89
C GLY A 439 -3.31 2.64 -15.35
N VAL A 440 -4.57 2.95 -15.59
CA VAL A 440 -5.15 3.16 -16.92
C VAL A 440 -5.81 4.53 -16.97
N VAL A 441 -5.52 5.31 -18.02
CA VAL A 441 -6.30 6.50 -18.38
C VAL A 441 -7.14 6.14 -19.60
N VAL A 442 -8.47 6.24 -19.48
CA VAL A 442 -9.41 6.13 -20.59
C VAL A 442 -9.84 7.53 -21.00
N THR A 443 -9.58 7.90 -22.25
CA THR A 443 -9.92 9.22 -22.79
C THR A 443 -10.96 9.08 -23.89
N ALA A 444 -12.05 9.84 -23.78
CA ALA A 444 -13.10 9.93 -24.80
C ALA A 444 -13.38 11.41 -25.12
N GLY A 445 -12.89 11.89 -26.26
CA GLY A 445 -12.93 13.32 -26.58
C GLY A 445 -12.15 14.15 -25.55
N ASP A 446 -12.83 15.07 -24.87
CA ASP A 446 -12.27 15.93 -23.80
C ASP A 446 -12.43 15.33 -22.39
N ARG A 447 -13.06 14.16 -22.28
CA ARG A 447 -13.35 13.49 -21.01
C ARG A 447 -12.31 12.44 -20.68
N ARG A 448 -11.97 12.34 -19.38
CA ARG A 448 -10.98 11.37 -18.89
C ARG A 448 -11.41 10.68 -17.61
N VAL A 449 -11.30 9.35 -17.59
CA VAL A 449 -11.43 8.51 -16.41
C VAL A 449 -10.11 7.82 -16.15
N THR A 450 -9.57 7.96 -14.95
CA THR A 450 -8.34 7.29 -14.52
C THR A 450 -8.67 6.20 -13.52
N VAL A 451 -8.22 4.97 -13.76
CA VAL A 451 -8.32 3.85 -12.83
C VAL A 451 -6.92 3.44 -12.41
N THR A 452 -6.59 3.51 -11.12
CA THR A 452 -5.20 3.32 -10.68
C THR A 452 -4.75 1.87 -10.60
N GLY A 453 -5.69 0.92 -10.44
CA GLY A 453 -5.36 -0.38 -9.87
C GLY A 453 -4.84 -0.23 -8.44
N ASP A 454 -4.06 -1.20 -7.98
CA ASP A 454 -3.32 -1.09 -6.73
C ASP A 454 -2.03 -0.29 -6.95
N VAL A 455 -1.71 0.62 -6.02
CA VAL A 455 -0.65 1.62 -6.20
C VAL A 455 0.26 1.74 -5.00
N SER A 456 1.53 2.07 -5.24
CA SER A 456 2.45 2.54 -4.20
C SER A 456 3.28 3.70 -4.72
N THR A 457 3.34 4.78 -3.93
CA THR A 457 4.23 5.92 -4.21
C THR A 457 5.67 5.67 -3.76
N LEU A 458 5.89 4.67 -2.90
CA LEU A 458 7.22 4.33 -2.41
C LEU A 458 7.93 3.41 -3.40
N ALA A 459 9.16 3.76 -3.75
CA ALA A 459 10.03 2.89 -4.51
C ALA A 459 10.38 1.62 -3.71
N GLN A 460 10.40 0.51 -4.42
CA GLN A 460 10.77 -0.81 -3.95
C GLN A 460 12.04 -1.26 -4.68
N LEU A 461 12.77 -2.23 -4.12
CA LEU A 461 13.93 -2.80 -4.82
C LEU A 461 13.48 -3.48 -6.11
N SER A 462 12.33 -4.15 -6.07
CA SER A 462 11.73 -4.83 -7.22
C SER A 462 11.11 -3.89 -8.26
N VAL A 463 10.53 -2.75 -7.85
CA VAL A 463 9.81 -1.83 -8.76
C VAL A 463 9.95 -0.36 -8.34
N PRO A 464 9.97 0.60 -9.27
CA PRO A 464 9.93 2.03 -8.93
C PRO A 464 8.59 2.41 -8.29
N GLY A 465 8.53 3.56 -7.62
CA GLY A 465 7.27 4.11 -7.13
C GLY A 465 6.41 4.67 -8.27
N LEU A 466 5.11 4.83 -8.03
CA LEU A 466 4.19 5.49 -8.95
C LEU A 466 4.66 6.92 -9.25
N ILE A 467 4.61 7.28 -10.54
CA ILE A 467 4.72 8.66 -11.02
C ILE A 467 3.42 8.98 -11.74
N VAL A 468 2.73 10.05 -11.34
CA VAL A 468 1.47 10.44 -11.99
C VAL A 468 1.78 10.99 -13.40
N PRO A 469 1.23 10.39 -14.46
CA PRO A 469 1.46 10.86 -15.83
C PRO A 469 0.65 12.13 -16.11
N ASP A 470 1.09 12.91 -17.10
CA ASP A 470 0.32 14.07 -17.59
C ASP A 470 -1.10 13.69 -18.04
N ALA A 471 -1.25 12.51 -18.66
CA ALA A 471 -2.54 12.02 -19.13
C ALA A 471 -3.59 11.89 -18.01
N ALA A 472 -3.18 11.60 -16.77
CA ALA A 472 -4.08 11.47 -15.62
C ALA A 472 -4.44 12.82 -14.98
N ARG A 473 -3.60 13.86 -15.15
CA ARG A 473 -3.80 15.16 -14.47
C ARG A 473 -5.06 15.85 -14.98
N GLY A 474 -5.96 16.21 -14.07
CA GLY A 474 -7.23 16.86 -14.37
C GLY A 474 -8.30 15.92 -14.93
N SER A 475 -8.24 14.61 -14.64
CA SER A 475 -9.30 13.67 -14.99
C SER A 475 -10.66 14.05 -14.41
N ASP A 476 -11.74 13.75 -15.13
CA ASP A 476 -13.10 13.95 -14.63
C ASP A 476 -13.40 13.02 -13.45
N LEU A 477 -12.88 11.79 -13.49
CA LEU A 477 -12.98 10.83 -12.41
C LEU A 477 -11.63 10.14 -12.17
N LEU A 478 -11.17 10.15 -10.92
CA LEU A 478 -10.11 9.27 -10.44
C LEU A 478 -10.73 8.14 -9.62
N VAL A 479 -10.61 6.91 -10.11
CA VAL A 479 -10.94 5.68 -9.38
C VAL A 479 -9.65 5.16 -8.76
N ILE A 480 -9.56 5.21 -7.43
CA ILE A 480 -8.35 4.87 -6.69
C ILE A 480 -8.62 3.79 -5.63
N GLU A 481 -7.66 2.88 -5.45
CA GLU A 481 -7.72 1.87 -4.38
C GLU A 481 -7.76 2.52 -2.99
N SER A 482 -8.16 1.74 -1.99
CA SER A 482 -8.33 2.23 -0.62
C SER A 482 -7.98 1.18 0.43
N THR A 483 -7.13 0.21 0.09
CA THR A 483 -6.73 -0.91 0.94
C THR A 483 -6.18 -0.42 2.28
N TYR A 484 -5.29 0.58 2.20
CA TYR A 484 -4.57 1.14 3.34
C TYR A 484 -4.98 2.57 3.71
N CYS A 485 -6.16 3.03 3.25
CA CYS A 485 -6.65 4.38 3.51
C CYS A 485 -6.88 4.70 5.01
N GLY A 486 -7.08 3.68 5.84
CA GLY A 486 -7.21 3.81 7.30
C GLY A 486 -5.89 3.77 8.06
N GLN A 487 -4.79 3.38 7.42
CA GLN A 487 -3.48 3.29 8.08
C GLN A 487 -2.75 4.62 7.99
N ARG A 488 -2.14 5.02 9.11
CA ARG A 488 -1.22 6.16 9.16
C ARG A 488 0.18 5.60 8.89
N GLY A 489 0.89 6.16 7.92
CA GLY A 489 2.15 5.62 7.43
C GLY A 489 3.14 5.26 8.52
N THR A 490 3.67 4.05 8.42
CA THR A 490 4.90 3.63 9.08
C THR A 490 6.08 4.12 8.24
N ASN A 491 7.18 4.49 8.88
CA ASN A 491 8.42 4.74 8.15
C ASN A 491 8.92 3.38 7.62
N ARG A 492 8.87 3.19 6.30
CA ARG A 492 9.24 1.92 5.65
C ARG A 492 10.68 1.53 5.97
N ASP A 493 11.61 2.47 5.96
CA ASP A 493 13.01 2.20 6.23
C ASP A 493 13.19 1.66 7.66
N LEU A 494 12.48 2.24 8.63
CA LEU A 494 12.49 1.71 10.01
C LEU A 494 11.90 0.29 10.10
N GLU A 495 10.86 -0.01 9.33
CA GLU A 495 10.27 -1.36 9.28
C GLU A 495 11.22 -2.37 8.61
N VAL A 496 11.92 -1.96 7.54
CA VAL A 496 12.96 -2.76 6.89
C VAL A 496 14.14 -3.01 7.84
N GLU A 497 14.61 -1.99 8.56
CA GLU A 497 15.69 -2.15 9.55
C GLU A 497 15.29 -3.10 10.68
N LYS A 498 14.07 -2.99 11.21
CA LYS A 498 13.58 -3.93 12.23
C LYS A 498 13.54 -5.36 11.67
N PHE A 499 13.04 -5.54 10.45
CA PHE A 499 12.98 -6.85 9.80
C PHE A 499 14.38 -7.44 9.62
N ILE A 500 15.33 -6.67 9.09
CA ILE A 500 16.72 -7.11 8.89
C ILE A 500 17.40 -7.46 10.21
N ASN A 501 17.27 -6.60 11.23
CA ASN A 501 17.84 -6.88 12.56
C ASN A 501 17.26 -8.15 13.16
N MET A 502 15.95 -8.39 13.01
CA MET A 502 15.31 -9.62 13.48
C MET A 502 15.86 -10.87 12.80
N VAL A 503 16.03 -10.80 11.48
CA VAL A 503 16.58 -11.89 10.70
C VAL A 503 18.01 -12.17 11.13
N ALA A 504 18.85 -11.14 11.22
CA ALA A 504 20.24 -11.25 11.61
C ALA A 504 20.38 -11.85 13.02
N GLU A 505 19.62 -11.36 14.00
CA GLU A 505 19.59 -11.87 15.37
C GLU A 505 19.24 -13.36 15.39
N THR A 506 18.10 -13.73 14.78
CA THR A 506 17.59 -15.11 14.75
C THR A 506 18.58 -16.07 14.10
N VAL A 507 19.13 -15.69 12.94
CA VAL A 507 20.08 -16.52 12.20
C VAL A 507 21.42 -16.62 12.94
N SER A 508 21.90 -15.54 13.56
CA SER A 508 23.14 -15.53 14.35
C SER A 508 23.08 -16.45 15.57
N ALA A 509 21.89 -16.57 16.18
CA ALA A 509 21.61 -17.50 17.28
C ALA A 509 21.48 -18.97 16.82
N GLY A 510 21.64 -19.25 15.52
CA GLY A 510 21.54 -20.59 14.94
C GLY A 510 20.12 -21.02 14.60
N GLY A 511 19.15 -20.12 14.66
CA GLY A 511 17.76 -20.36 14.29
C GLY A 511 17.47 -20.23 12.80
N ARG A 512 16.21 -20.53 12.45
CA ARG A 512 15.65 -20.36 11.10
C ARG A 512 14.60 -19.28 11.11
N VAL A 513 14.48 -18.57 10.00
CA VAL A 513 13.43 -17.58 9.79
C VAL A 513 12.49 -18.07 8.70
N LEU A 514 11.19 -18.10 8.98
CA LEU A 514 10.14 -18.32 8.00
C LEU A 514 9.48 -16.99 7.64
N VAL A 515 9.45 -16.65 6.35
CA VAL A 515 8.73 -15.49 5.83
C VAL A 515 7.61 -15.98 4.92
N PRO A 516 6.37 -16.12 5.42
CA PRO A 516 5.22 -16.34 4.54
C PRO A 516 4.99 -15.09 3.69
N ALA A 517 4.98 -15.26 2.37
CA ALA A 517 4.79 -14.18 1.41
C ALA A 517 3.85 -14.59 0.27
N PHE A 518 3.16 -13.60 -0.31
CA PHE A 518 2.46 -13.81 -1.59
C PHE A 518 3.46 -14.05 -2.71
N ALA A 519 3.07 -14.87 -3.68
CA ALA A 519 3.94 -15.31 -4.77
C ALA A 519 4.43 -14.14 -5.64
N LEU A 520 3.57 -13.13 -5.82
CA LEU A 520 3.79 -11.93 -6.61
C LEU A 520 4.10 -10.73 -5.71
N GLY A 521 5.22 -10.05 -5.99
CA GLY A 521 5.65 -8.82 -5.32
C GLY A 521 6.42 -9.09 -4.03
N ARG A 522 5.71 -9.48 -2.96
CA ARG A 522 6.30 -9.53 -1.60
C ARG A 522 7.49 -10.48 -1.48
N ALA A 523 7.38 -11.68 -2.06
CA ALA A 523 8.45 -12.66 -1.97
C ALA A 523 9.73 -12.16 -2.65
N GLN A 524 9.60 -11.52 -3.81
CA GLN A 524 10.72 -10.96 -4.56
C GLN A 524 11.37 -9.78 -3.82
N GLU A 525 10.55 -8.87 -3.30
CA GLU A 525 11.04 -7.72 -2.53
C GLU A 525 11.82 -8.14 -1.29
N VAL A 526 11.30 -9.11 -0.52
CA VAL A 526 12.00 -9.66 0.66
C VAL A 526 13.31 -10.33 0.25
N ALA A 527 13.30 -11.15 -0.81
CA ALA A 527 14.51 -11.83 -1.26
C ALA A 527 15.60 -10.85 -1.71
N LEU A 528 15.24 -9.81 -2.46
CA LEU A 528 16.17 -8.73 -2.86
C LEU A 528 16.72 -7.98 -1.64
N THR A 529 15.85 -7.65 -0.68
CA THR A 529 16.24 -6.95 0.55
C THR A 529 17.23 -7.77 1.38
N LEU A 530 16.97 -9.08 1.54
CA LEU A 530 17.87 -9.98 2.25
C LEU A 530 19.20 -10.14 1.53
N ARG A 531 19.19 -10.24 0.20
CA ARG A 531 20.42 -10.36 -0.59
C ARG A 531 21.29 -9.11 -0.48
N ASP A 532 20.68 -7.94 -0.52
CA ASP A 532 21.38 -6.65 -0.41
C ASP A 532 21.94 -6.42 0.99
N ARG A 533 21.14 -6.70 2.02
CA ARG A 533 21.45 -6.32 3.42
C ARG A 533 22.09 -7.43 4.24
N LEU A 534 21.90 -8.70 3.87
CA LEU A 534 22.39 -9.90 4.58
C LEU A 534 22.93 -10.95 3.58
N PRO A 535 23.94 -10.62 2.75
CA PRO A 535 24.42 -11.49 1.66
C PRO A 535 24.96 -12.84 2.14
N ASP A 536 25.47 -12.92 3.37
CA ASP A 536 26.01 -14.17 3.95
C ASP A 536 24.92 -15.09 4.53
N VAL A 537 23.67 -14.63 4.62
CA VAL A 537 22.56 -15.41 5.15
C VAL A 537 21.96 -16.26 4.03
N PRO A 538 21.93 -17.61 4.16
CA PRO A 538 21.29 -18.45 3.18
C PRO A 538 19.78 -18.19 3.14
N VAL A 539 19.24 -17.96 1.95
CA VAL A 539 17.82 -17.74 1.67
C VAL A 539 17.31 -18.81 0.71
N LEU A 540 16.22 -19.46 1.10
CA LEU A 540 15.48 -20.39 0.25
C LEU A 540 14.17 -19.74 -0.20
N ILE A 541 13.85 -19.83 -1.49
CA ILE A 541 12.55 -19.45 -2.04
C ILE A 541 11.78 -20.73 -2.37
N ASP A 542 10.57 -20.91 -1.84
CA ASP A 542 9.69 -22.06 -2.09
C ASP A 542 8.29 -21.65 -2.59
N GLY A 543 7.57 -22.60 -3.16
CA GLY A 543 6.22 -22.40 -3.71
C GLY A 543 6.21 -21.69 -5.05
N LEU A 544 5.07 -21.06 -5.37
CA LEU A 544 4.87 -20.35 -6.64
C LEU A 544 5.84 -19.17 -6.80
N ALA A 545 6.27 -18.57 -5.69
CA ALA A 545 7.25 -17.49 -5.65
C ALA A 545 8.53 -17.85 -6.44
N ARG A 546 8.90 -19.14 -6.51
CA ARG A 546 10.09 -19.56 -7.27
C ARG A 546 10.01 -19.20 -8.74
N HIS A 547 8.89 -19.58 -9.36
CA HIS A 547 8.70 -19.38 -10.79
C HIS A 547 8.48 -17.90 -11.10
N VAL A 548 7.73 -17.19 -10.25
CA VAL A 548 7.55 -15.74 -10.36
C VAL A 548 8.89 -15.01 -10.28
N SER A 549 9.78 -15.38 -9.36
CA SER A 549 11.11 -14.75 -9.26
C SER A 549 11.93 -14.90 -10.53
N TRP A 550 11.84 -16.05 -11.23
CA TRP A 550 12.49 -16.21 -12.53
C TRP A 550 11.90 -15.28 -13.61
N ILE A 551 10.58 -15.12 -13.63
CA ILE A 551 9.93 -14.18 -14.56
C ILE A 551 10.40 -12.75 -14.26
N TYR A 552 10.52 -12.35 -12.99
CA TYR A 552 11.04 -11.03 -12.62
C TYR A 552 12.45 -10.80 -13.14
N GLU A 553 13.37 -11.76 -13.00
CA GLU A 553 14.72 -11.64 -13.57
C GLU A 553 14.71 -11.58 -15.10
N GLN A 554 13.87 -12.38 -15.76
CA GLN A 554 13.79 -12.45 -17.22
C GLN A 554 13.27 -11.14 -17.82
N GLU A 555 12.14 -10.64 -17.32
CA GLU A 555 11.49 -9.43 -17.84
C GLU A 555 12.34 -8.18 -17.58
N THR A 556 13.13 -8.16 -16.51
CA THR A 556 13.99 -7.02 -16.18
C THR A 556 15.41 -7.14 -16.74
N ALA A 557 15.82 -8.28 -17.30
CA ALA A 557 17.19 -8.52 -17.77
C ALA A 557 17.69 -7.51 -18.82
N GLY A 558 16.77 -6.97 -19.65
CA GLY A 558 17.07 -5.98 -20.68
C GLY A 558 16.86 -4.53 -20.26
N THR A 559 16.50 -4.27 -19.01
CA THR A 559 16.25 -2.92 -18.48
C THR A 559 17.53 -2.27 -17.95
N ASP A 560 17.47 -0.98 -17.62
CA ASP A 560 18.54 -0.25 -16.93
C ASP A 560 18.79 -0.76 -15.50
N ARG A 561 17.82 -1.43 -14.90
CA ARG A 561 17.86 -1.96 -13.54
C ARG A 561 17.49 -3.44 -13.47
N PRO A 562 18.32 -4.35 -14.03
CA PRO A 562 18.01 -5.77 -14.07
C PRO A 562 17.97 -6.37 -12.67
N LEU A 563 16.88 -7.04 -12.34
CA LEU A 563 16.73 -7.74 -11.07
C LEU A 563 17.55 -9.02 -11.08
N ARG A 564 18.19 -9.27 -9.94
CA ARG A 564 18.89 -10.52 -9.66
C ARG A 564 18.42 -10.96 -8.29
N ILE A 565 17.47 -11.88 -8.26
CA ILE A 565 16.86 -12.45 -7.07
C ILE A 565 17.65 -13.69 -6.65
N TYR A 566 17.94 -14.59 -7.59
CA TYR A 566 18.78 -15.76 -7.37
C TYR A 566 20.26 -15.41 -7.51
N GLY A 567 21.11 -16.23 -6.88
CA GLY A 567 22.56 -16.06 -6.89
C GLY A 567 23.21 -16.61 -5.62
N ASP A 568 24.43 -16.15 -5.34
CA ASP A 568 25.14 -16.52 -4.12
C ASP A 568 24.30 -16.10 -2.91
N GLY A 569 23.94 -17.07 -2.06
CA GLY A 569 23.09 -16.88 -0.90
C GLY A 569 21.59 -17.10 -1.11
N VAL A 570 21.03 -17.01 -2.34
CA VAL A 570 19.58 -17.18 -2.59
C VAL A 570 19.31 -18.33 -3.56
N GLN A 571 18.59 -19.37 -3.09
CA GLN A 571 18.34 -20.60 -3.85
C GLN A 571 16.86 -20.97 -3.92
N GLU A 572 16.48 -21.64 -5.00
CA GLU A 572 15.12 -22.18 -5.15
C GLU A 572 14.95 -23.56 -4.48
N VAL A 573 13.77 -23.81 -3.91
CA VAL A 573 13.37 -25.11 -3.35
C VAL A 573 12.58 -25.91 -4.39
N ARG A 574 13.21 -26.91 -5.00
CA ARG A 574 12.54 -27.79 -5.97
C ARG A 574 11.66 -28.81 -5.25
N ASP A 575 10.63 -29.30 -5.94
CA ASP A 575 9.75 -30.31 -5.35
C ASP A 575 10.50 -31.59 -4.95
N THR A 576 11.53 -31.94 -5.70
CA THR A 576 12.38 -33.12 -5.49
C THR A 576 13.29 -33.01 -4.26
N ASN A 577 13.75 -31.80 -3.90
CA ASN A 577 14.66 -31.61 -2.76
C ASN A 577 13.96 -31.04 -1.51
N ARG A 578 12.71 -30.58 -1.61
CA ARG A 578 11.96 -30.05 -0.47
C ARG A 578 11.92 -30.99 0.74
N PRO A 579 11.63 -32.31 0.62
CA PRO A 579 11.60 -33.20 1.79
C PRO A 579 12.95 -33.30 2.51
N TYR A 580 14.04 -33.22 1.75
CA TYR A 580 15.39 -33.17 2.30
C TYR A 580 15.64 -31.82 2.98
N LEU A 581 15.35 -30.69 2.32
CA LEU A 581 15.58 -29.35 2.84
C LEU A 581 14.77 -29.04 4.10
N LEU A 582 13.52 -29.48 4.19
CA LEU A 582 12.71 -29.40 5.42
C LEU A 582 13.46 -30.03 6.60
N LYS A 583 14.16 -31.15 6.34
CA LYS A 583 14.92 -31.90 7.34
C LYS A 583 16.37 -31.50 7.48
N SER A 584 17.00 -30.77 6.56
CA SER A 584 18.44 -30.49 6.58
C SER A 584 18.78 -29.00 6.69
N PHE A 585 17.86 -28.11 6.29
CA PHE A 585 18.04 -26.67 6.44
C PHE A 585 17.95 -26.31 7.92
N ARG A 586 19.06 -25.86 8.49
CA ARG A 586 19.20 -25.58 9.94
C ARG A 586 19.38 -24.11 10.28
N LYS A 587 19.87 -23.30 9.35
CA LYS A 587 20.20 -21.90 9.58
C LYS A 587 19.96 -21.11 8.29
N GLY A 588 19.26 -19.99 8.40
CA GLY A 588 18.94 -19.11 7.27
C GLY A 588 17.45 -18.77 7.20
N VAL A 589 17.03 -18.25 6.05
CA VAL A 589 15.67 -17.76 5.80
C VAL A 589 14.97 -18.62 4.77
N VAL A 590 13.67 -18.88 4.96
CA VAL A 590 12.79 -19.47 3.95
C VAL A 590 11.68 -18.48 3.61
N VAL A 591 11.66 -17.99 2.38
CA VAL A 591 10.59 -17.17 1.82
C VAL A 591 9.65 -18.08 1.03
N THR A 592 8.38 -18.17 1.40
CA THR A 592 7.49 -19.18 0.81
C THR A 592 6.02 -18.76 0.78
N THR A 593 5.28 -19.34 -0.16
CA THR A 593 3.83 -19.18 -0.28
C THR A 593 3.07 -20.21 0.57
N SER A 594 1.87 -19.94 1.09
CA SER A 594 1.07 -18.71 0.91
C SER A 594 1.31 -17.68 2.01
N GLY A 595 1.16 -16.39 1.65
CA GLY A 595 1.46 -15.25 2.53
C GLY A 595 0.61 -15.15 3.80
N MET A 596 -0.51 -15.86 3.87
CA MET A 596 -1.41 -15.88 5.03
C MET A 596 -1.45 -17.24 5.74
N LEU A 597 -0.50 -18.14 5.44
CA LEU A 597 -0.44 -19.50 6.01
C LEU A 597 -1.68 -20.36 5.76
N ALA A 598 -2.50 -20.03 4.76
CA ALA A 598 -3.73 -20.77 4.45
C ALA A 598 -3.48 -22.19 3.93
N ALA A 599 -2.40 -22.40 3.17
CA ALA A 599 -2.06 -23.69 2.59
C ALA A 599 -0.62 -23.69 2.03
N GLY A 600 -0.21 -24.85 1.51
CA GLY A 600 0.96 -24.98 0.65
C GLY A 600 2.29 -25.13 1.41
N PRO A 601 3.42 -24.77 0.80
CA PRO A 601 4.73 -24.96 1.43
C PRO A 601 4.93 -24.14 2.71
N ALA A 602 4.29 -22.98 2.88
CA ALA A 602 4.38 -22.19 4.11
C ALA A 602 3.90 -22.97 5.33
N VAL A 603 2.80 -23.73 5.22
CA VAL A 603 2.30 -24.60 6.29
C VAL A 603 3.32 -25.70 6.62
N ARG A 604 3.93 -26.32 5.60
CA ARG A 604 4.96 -27.37 5.77
C ARG A 604 6.21 -26.84 6.48
N TRP A 605 6.69 -25.66 6.10
CA TRP A 605 7.81 -25.01 6.78
C TRP A 605 7.44 -24.56 8.20
N ALA A 606 6.23 -24.06 8.42
CA ALA A 606 5.77 -23.63 9.73
C ALA A 606 5.75 -24.79 10.74
N ARG A 607 5.32 -26.00 10.32
CA ARG A 607 5.38 -27.21 11.16
C ARG A 607 6.78 -27.53 11.69
N GLU A 608 7.80 -27.28 10.88
CA GLU A 608 9.19 -27.57 11.25
C GLU A 608 9.84 -26.42 12.04
N ILE A 609 9.41 -25.17 11.83
CA ILE A 609 10.06 -23.96 12.36
C ILE A 609 9.40 -23.46 13.65
N LEU A 610 8.07 -23.49 13.75
CA LEU A 610 7.34 -22.98 14.93
C LEU A 610 7.72 -23.66 16.27
N PRO A 611 8.00 -24.98 16.32
CA PRO A 611 8.38 -25.64 17.57
C PRO A 611 9.77 -25.23 18.11
N ASP A 612 10.62 -24.59 17.29
CA ASP A 612 11.98 -24.23 17.66
C ASP A 612 12.03 -22.83 18.31
N PRO A 613 12.41 -22.71 19.60
CA PRO A 613 12.43 -21.42 20.31
C PRO A 613 13.51 -20.45 19.81
N ASN A 614 14.52 -20.92 19.07
CA ASN A 614 15.55 -20.06 18.49
C ASN A 614 15.15 -19.52 17.11
N SER A 615 14.03 -19.99 16.57
CA SER A 615 13.55 -19.63 15.24
C SER A 615 12.50 -18.52 15.28
N ALA A 616 12.18 -17.96 14.12
CA ALA A 616 11.16 -16.92 13.99
C ALA A 616 10.27 -17.12 12.75
N LEU A 617 9.02 -16.66 12.83
CA LEU A 617 8.10 -16.48 11.72
C LEU A 617 7.78 -14.99 11.58
N LEU A 618 8.19 -14.40 10.46
CA LEU A 618 8.13 -12.96 10.22
C LEU A 618 7.13 -12.66 9.10
N VAL A 619 6.03 -12.01 9.44
CA VAL A 619 4.96 -11.65 8.49
C VAL A 619 5.28 -10.30 7.85
N ALA A 620 5.45 -10.27 6.53
CA ALA A 620 5.85 -9.08 5.79
C ALA A 620 4.71 -8.41 5.00
N GLY A 621 3.46 -8.85 5.17
CA GLY A 621 2.30 -8.37 4.42
C GLY A 621 1.01 -8.35 5.21
N TYR A 622 -0.08 -7.95 4.54
CA TYR A 622 -1.44 -8.00 5.08
C TYR A 622 -1.81 -9.42 5.52
N GLN A 623 -2.55 -9.51 6.62
CA GLN A 623 -3.21 -10.72 7.07
C GLN A 623 -4.70 -10.39 7.18
N ASP A 624 -5.52 -11.21 6.54
CA ASP A 624 -6.96 -11.16 6.76
C ASP A 624 -7.26 -11.61 8.20
N GLU A 625 -8.21 -10.96 8.88
CA GLU A 625 -8.55 -11.22 10.29
C GLU A 625 -8.94 -12.69 10.53
N ASP A 626 -9.52 -13.37 9.53
CA ASP A 626 -9.90 -14.79 9.64
C ASP A 626 -8.78 -15.76 9.18
N SER A 627 -7.59 -15.25 8.84
CA SER A 627 -6.52 -16.09 8.30
C SER A 627 -5.72 -16.80 9.38
N PRO A 628 -5.15 -18.00 9.10
CA PRO A 628 -4.25 -18.69 10.03
C PRO A 628 -3.06 -17.81 10.47
N GLY A 629 -2.53 -16.97 9.58
CA GLY A 629 -1.46 -16.04 9.96
C GLY A 629 -1.90 -14.94 10.93
N ALA A 630 -3.13 -14.44 10.85
CA ALA A 630 -3.67 -13.51 11.85
C ALA A 630 -3.87 -14.19 13.21
N GLU A 631 -4.45 -15.40 13.23
CA GLU A 631 -4.60 -16.19 14.46
C GLU A 631 -3.24 -16.44 15.14
N LEU A 632 -2.22 -16.80 14.37
CA LEU A 632 -0.87 -17.02 14.90
C LEU A 632 -0.24 -15.75 15.49
N LEU A 633 -0.45 -14.59 14.87
CA LEU A 633 0.00 -13.29 15.40
C LEU A 633 -0.71 -12.96 16.72
N ASP A 634 -2.02 -13.19 16.80
CA ASP A 634 -2.80 -12.97 18.02
C ASP A 634 -2.35 -13.90 19.16
N LEU A 635 -2.11 -15.18 18.86
CA LEU A 635 -1.54 -16.16 19.81
C LEU A 635 -0.16 -15.73 20.34
N SER A 636 0.68 -15.16 19.47
CA SER A 636 2.01 -14.65 19.85
C SER A 636 1.91 -13.43 20.78
N ASN A 637 0.94 -12.56 20.54
CA ASN A 637 0.69 -11.33 21.29
C ASN A 637 -0.08 -11.53 22.62
N GLY A 638 -0.36 -12.77 23.02
CA GLY A 638 -1.05 -13.10 24.27
C GLY A 638 -2.58 -13.15 24.16
N GLY A 639 -3.11 -13.31 22.94
CA GLY A 639 -4.52 -13.61 22.69
C GLY A 639 -4.97 -14.96 23.24
N ASN A 640 -6.28 -15.15 23.35
CA ASN A 640 -6.92 -16.34 23.92
C ASN A 640 -6.80 -17.55 22.96
N GLY A 641 -5.61 -18.10 22.81
CA GLY A 641 -5.47 -19.50 22.40
C GLY A 641 -6.17 -20.40 23.42
N THR A 642 -6.55 -21.62 23.00
CA THR A 642 -7.09 -22.63 23.91
C THR A 642 -6.17 -22.73 25.13
N PRO A 643 -6.66 -22.49 26.36
CA PRO A 643 -5.79 -22.30 27.51
C PRO A 643 -5.08 -23.59 27.89
N GLY A 644 -3.85 -23.77 27.42
CA GLY A 644 -2.81 -24.42 28.21
C GLY A 644 -2.55 -23.50 29.40
N GLY A 645 -3.22 -23.75 30.53
CA GLY A 645 -3.24 -22.87 31.70
C GLY A 645 -1.88 -22.25 32.05
N ARG A 646 -1.91 -21.03 32.61
CA ARG A 646 -0.74 -20.20 33.03
C ARG A 646 0.57 -21.00 33.11
N GLY A 647 1.31 -21.05 31.98
CA GLY A 647 2.57 -21.77 31.85
C GLY A 647 2.60 -22.96 30.87
N GLY A 648 1.51 -23.30 30.18
CA GLY A 648 1.49 -24.34 29.13
C GLY A 648 2.02 -23.88 27.77
N PRO A 649 2.53 -24.79 26.91
CA PRO A 649 2.98 -24.46 25.56
C PRO A 649 1.81 -23.95 24.71
N ARG A 650 2.04 -22.87 23.96
CA ARG A 650 1.06 -22.32 23.00
C ARG A 650 0.96 -23.29 21.83
N THR A 651 -0.22 -23.83 21.54
CA THR A 651 -0.45 -24.71 20.39
C THR A 651 -1.28 -24.00 19.34
N PHE A 652 -0.91 -24.19 18.07
CA PHE A 652 -1.61 -23.64 16.91
C PHE A 652 -1.97 -24.77 15.95
N ARG A 653 -3.20 -24.79 15.48
CA ARG A 653 -3.68 -25.85 14.58
C ARG A 653 -3.28 -25.53 13.14
N LEU A 654 -2.43 -26.37 12.57
CA LEU A 654 -2.01 -26.30 11.17
C LEU A 654 -2.53 -27.51 10.41
N ASP A 655 -3.56 -27.29 9.58
CA ASP A 655 -4.44 -28.33 9.03
C ASP A 655 -5.07 -29.20 10.14
N ALA A 656 -4.69 -30.49 10.22
CA ALA A 656 -5.20 -31.44 11.21
C ALA A 656 -4.28 -31.64 12.43
N ASP A 657 -3.11 -31.00 12.45
CA ASP A 657 -2.09 -31.19 13.48
C ASP A 657 -2.00 -29.99 14.42
N ASP A 658 -1.90 -30.24 15.73
CA ASP A 658 -1.59 -29.21 16.72
C ASP A 658 -0.06 -29.04 16.83
N VAL A 659 0.44 -27.82 16.54
CA VAL A 659 1.86 -27.50 16.48
C VAL A 659 2.23 -26.57 17.64
N ALA A 660 3.33 -26.86 18.34
CA ALA A 660 3.85 -25.97 19.37
C ALA A 660 4.40 -24.67 18.75
N VAL A 661 4.03 -23.53 19.33
CA VAL A 661 4.48 -22.18 18.95
C VAL A 661 5.46 -21.67 19.99
N ASN A 662 6.74 -22.03 19.78
CA ASN A 662 7.86 -21.58 20.60
C ASN A 662 8.68 -20.50 19.88
N ALA A 663 8.69 -20.51 18.55
CA ALA A 663 9.33 -19.51 17.72
C ALA A 663 8.72 -18.11 17.94
N ARG A 664 9.54 -17.08 17.74
CA ARG A 664 9.06 -15.69 17.73
C ARG A 664 8.15 -15.46 16.53
N VAL A 665 7.00 -14.83 16.72
CA VAL A 665 6.12 -14.42 15.61
C VAL A 665 5.91 -12.92 15.65
N GLU A 666 6.23 -12.23 14.54
CA GLU A 666 6.19 -10.78 14.44
C GLU A 666 5.73 -10.32 13.06
N GLN A 667 5.08 -9.15 12.97
CA GLN A 667 4.61 -8.55 11.73
C GLN A 667 5.29 -7.21 11.46
N PHE A 668 5.62 -6.96 10.20
CA PHE A 668 6.28 -5.74 9.73
C PHE A 668 5.40 -4.99 8.73
N GLY A 669 5.41 -3.66 8.80
CA GLY A 669 4.66 -2.76 7.92
C GLY A 669 5.31 -2.59 6.54
N LEU A 670 5.56 -3.70 5.84
CA LEU A 670 6.31 -3.68 4.58
C LEU A 670 5.43 -3.60 3.33
N SER A 671 4.10 -3.40 3.46
CA SER A 671 3.12 -3.39 2.35
C SER A 671 3.57 -2.66 1.07
N ALA A 672 3.10 -3.15 -0.09
CA ALA A 672 3.36 -2.57 -1.41
C ALA A 672 2.19 -1.70 -1.90
N HIS A 673 1.34 -1.24 -0.97
CA HIS A 673 0.24 -0.33 -1.25
C HIS A 673 0.50 1.03 -0.60
N ALA A 674 -0.03 2.08 -1.22
CA ALA A 674 0.00 3.41 -0.70
C ALA A 674 -0.85 3.51 0.56
N ASP A 675 -0.26 4.06 1.61
CA ASP A 675 -0.99 4.40 2.82
C ASP A 675 -1.88 5.63 2.58
N ARG A 676 -2.62 6.06 3.61
CA ARG A 676 -3.45 7.27 3.55
C ARG A 676 -2.70 8.51 3.03
N ARG A 677 -1.41 8.67 3.35
CA ARG A 677 -0.60 9.79 2.89
C ARG A 677 -0.27 9.64 1.41
N GLY A 678 0.18 8.47 0.96
CA GLY A 678 0.45 8.16 -0.44
C GLY A 678 -0.78 8.34 -1.32
N LEU A 679 -1.93 7.78 -0.91
CA LEU A 679 -3.20 7.95 -1.64
C LEU A 679 -3.61 9.42 -1.74
N SER A 680 -3.45 10.18 -0.65
CA SER A 680 -3.70 11.63 -0.67
C SER A 680 -2.76 12.38 -1.60
N ALA A 681 -1.49 12.00 -1.68
CA ALA A 681 -0.51 12.63 -2.55
C ALA A 681 -0.88 12.40 -4.03
N ILE A 682 -1.26 11.17 -4.38
CA ILE A 682 -1.75 10.83 -5.73
C ILE A 682 -2.99 11.67 -6.07
N ILE A 683 -4.00 11.71 -5.20
CA ILE A 683 -5.22 12.50 -5.41
C ILE A 683 -4.89 13.99 -5.61
N ASN A 684 -3.97 14.53 -4.81
CA ASN A 684 -3.54 15.92 -4.92
C ASN A 684 -2.87 16.20 -6.27
N GLU A 685 -1.97 15.33 -6.72
CA GLU A 685 -1.20 15.51 -7.95
C GLU A 685 -2.05 15.30 -9.21
N VAL A 686 -2.94 14.30 -9.19
CA VAL A 686 -3.93 14.08 -10.25
C VAL A 686 -4.90 15.26 -10.35
N ALA A 687 -5.24 15.91 -9.23
CA ALA A 687 -6.21 17.00 -9.15
C ALA A 687 -7.52 16.71 -9.93
N PRO A 688 -8.20 15.56 -9.67
CA PRO A 688 -9.38 15.16 -10.41
C PRO A 688 -10.60 16.01 -10.04
N ARG A 689 -11.60 16.04 -10.92
CA ARG A 689 -12.90 16.68 -10.60
C ARG A 689 -13.64 15.91 -9.50
N GLU A 690 -13.64 14.58 -9.61
CA GLU A 690 -14.27 13.68 -8.63
C GLU A 690 -13.35 12.48 -8.32
N VAL A 691 -13.42 11.98 -7.10
CA VAL A 691 -12.67 10.79 -6.63
C VAL A 691 -13.64 9.68 -6.25
N MET A 692 -13.46 8.48 -6.79
CA MET A 692 -14.19 7.29 -6.36
C MET A 692 -13.23 6.33 -5.66
N LEU A 693 -13.61 5.89 -4.46
CA LEU A 693 -12.84 4.93 -3.68
C LEU A 693 -13.34 3.51 -3.98
N VAL A 694 -12.40 2.64 -4.30
CA VAL A 694 -12.62 1.21 -4.57
C VAL A 694 -11.57 0.38 -3.84
N HIS A 695 -11.67 -0.95 -3.89
CA HIS A 695 -10.69 -1.89 -3.35
C HIS A 695 -10.30 -1.57 -1.89
N GLY A 696 -11.25 -1.74 -0.98
CA GLY A 696 -11.04 -1.39 0.43
C GLY A 696 -12.25 -1.72 1.29
N VAL A 697 -12.10 -1.56 2.61
CA VAL A 697 -13.13 -1.92 3.58
C VAL A 697 -14.06 -0.73 3.85
N GLU A 698 -15.38 -0.95 3.78
CA GLU A 698 -16.42 0.08 3.85
C GLU A 698 -16.19 1.14 4.93
N ARG A 699 -15.95 0.71 6.18
CA ARG A 699 -15.76 1.64 7.31
C ARG A 699 -14.55 2.56 7.11
N LYS A 700 -13.41 2.01 6.69
CA LYS A 700 -12.17 2.78 6.47
C LYS A 700 -12.31 3.72 5.27
N GLN A 701 -12.97 3.25 4.21
CA GLN A 701 -13.30 4.06 3.04
C GLN A 701 -14.18 5.25 3.40
N ARG A 702 -15.22 5.06 4.22
CA ARG A 702 -16.11 6.13 4.66
C ARG A 702 -15.34 7.20 5.45
N ASP A 703 -14.51 6.78 6.39
CA ASP A 703 -13.67 7.69 7.19
C ASP A 703 -12.69 8.49 6.29
N PHE A 704 -12.14 7.86 5.25
CA PHE A 704 -11.25 8.51 4.29
C PHE A 704 -12.00 9.45 3.34
N ALA A 705 -13.17 9.06 2.84
CA ALA A 705 -14.05 9.91 2.03
C ALA A 705 -14.46 11.18 2.77
N ASP A 706 -14.80 11.07 4.06
CA ASP A 706 -15.12 12.22 4.91
C ASP A 706 -13.91 13.15 5.07
N ASN A 707 -12.70 12.58 5.17
CA ASN A 707 -11.46 13.37 5.22
C ASN A 707 -11.18 14.10 3.91
N LEU A 708 -11.35 13.43 2.76
CA LEU A 708 -11.20 14.04 1.43
C LEU A 708 -12.23 15.16 1.21
N THR A 709 -13.49 14.94 1.60
CA THR A 709 -14.56 15.93 1.52
C THR A 709 -14.23 17.16 2.36
N ARG A 710 -13.74 16.98 3.60
CA ARG A 710 -13.27 18.10 4.45
C ARG A 710 -12.09 18.87 3.84
N ARG A 711 -11.31 18.23 2.96
CA ARG A 711 -10.19 18.84 2.23
C ARG A 711 -10.60 19.49 0.90
N GLY A 712 -11.89 19.46 0.55
CA GLY A 712 -12.44 20.11 -0.64
C GLY A 712 -12.53 19.22 -1.88
N TYR A 713 -12.24 17.93 -1.77
CA TYR A 713 -12.44 16.99 -2.88
C TYR A 713 -13.90 16.57 -3.00
N ALA A 714 -14.42 16.49 -4.22
CA ALA A 714 -15.71 15.85 -4.47
C ALA A 714 -15.50 14.33 -4.52
N VAL A 715 -16.11 13.61 -3.57
CA VAL A 715 -16.01 12.15 -3.51
C VAL A 715 -17.27 11.55 -4.14
N ALA A 716 -17.10 10.88 -5.28
CA ALA A 716 -18.16 10.15 -5.95
C ALA A 716 -18.47 8.85 -5.19
N PRO A 717 -19.76 8.53 -5.00
CA PRO A 717 -20.15 7.24 -4.42
C PRO A 717 -19.85 6.10 -5.37
N THR A 718 -19.50 4.94 -4.84
CA THR A 718 -19.13 3.74 -5.62
C THR A 718 -20.36 3.07 -6.25
N ARG A 719 -20.91 3.74 -7.27
CA ARG A 719 -22.05 3.33 -8.10
C ARG A 719 -21.85 3.88 -9.51
N HIS A 720 -22.84 3.66 -10.39
CA HIS A 720 -22.82 4.24 -11.73
C HIS A 720 -22.56 5.76 -11.69
N TRP A 721 -21.59 6.21 -12.49
CA TRP A 721 -21.14 7.59 -12.64
C TRP A 721 -21.12 7.95 -14.13
N GLN A 722 -21.43 9.21 -14.49
CA GLN A 722 -21.60 9.65 -15.89
C GLN A 722 -21.37 11.18 -16.02
N ARG A 723 -20.79 11.64 -17.15
CA ARG A 723 -20.55 13.06 -17.45
C ARG A 723 -20.45 13.44 -18.93
#